data_AF-A0A1F2QD44-F1
#
_entry.id   AF-A0A1F2QD44-F1
#
_cell.length_a   1.000
_cell.length_b   1.000
_cell.length_c   1.000
_cell.angle_alpha   90.00
_cell.angle_beta   90.00
_cell.angle_gamma   90.00
#
_symmetry.space_group_name_H-M   'P 1'
#
loop_
_entity.id
_entity.type
_entity.pdbx_description
1 polymer ?
#
loop_
_entity_poly.entity_id
_entity_poly.type
_entity_poly.pdbx_seq_one_letter_code
_entity_poly.pdbx_strand_id
1 'polypeptide(L)'
;MLATVLLLAAPALPPVIADPRFGASRWVLVRADATPPEDDAAGYLLELPPPPGKPDQHWLETAVALSSRRALLIAVGSTVPPANVLPYLDGFCPAVAPPGALVQVPGVALVVAASDPAQAVAALAAGASAVLIGEPDTAWEDELAGLLPEPQAARGAGGEVPTALRGADLATVVGLPRGFAGGDVALPSSWYGRAVLLAGGSLPLALRRVGDSTVVAVPALPHGGVLVALRPAGEGAFERVEVSGERLPSAAEVLARHQRAAARQEQLVPQWRADQRLLVRVWVEQLARSFEVALAGAAFWERGVGTDWELARASVDGVSWDPDALPDLPFLEPRRPPAPPLSLRLEPSYRYELRGLEERQGRRCFALTFASGQSGGTLRRGTAFIDAASFGLVELEEAAESLPGEVRATRSVSVYDPTELGGELLWLPSRVTAHDFLSAFGGTATVHRELVLTNVVLNPADFAAERSSAYGRTHRMLRDAPGGIVALVPDGHDGRIVGSLPRESQRFLIGGVVYDPGLSFPVPFGGLQIQDFNFRKRDEQLRLLIAGVVNDGAWSARRGSVELSARAFVQLIPFASAVYTQGHEVKGEEIEVRRQSVGAGVATNVGFARVLVEAGVNRLDFGRTGSTSRGFVLPSDTFEGVAKVECSAAVGDASLILSGQAGWRNDWQAWGLDGLERPQRSWRLGRLAVVWERSLFPLARLHLDGEVLAGSSLDRFSAPSPARFGGVRIVGIASNQVVPDRLAVTRASLAFPLSSRVRAQAELGLGWAHDPRSRYSARPLSGVGLGLSVPGPWGTLLQGSVGFPLATPGPRRPTVELFLLRPLARR
;
A
#
# COMPACT_ATOMS: atom_id res chain seq x y z
N MET A 1 8.13 2.37 -37.12
CA MET A 1 8.86 1.61 -36.09
C MET A 1 7.94 1.40 -34.88
N LEU A 2 6.91 0.58 -35.07
CA LEU A 2 5.86 0.29 -34.08
C LEU A 2 5.31 -1.07 -34.51
N ALA A 3 6.15 -2.09 -34.37
CA ALA A 3 5.87 -3.44 -34.80
C ALA A 3 6.69 -4.38 -33.91
N THR A 4 6.00 -5.42 -33.41
CA THR A 4 6.56 -6.54 -32.66
C THR A 4 6.84 -6.24 -31.19
N VAL A 5 5.92 -6.66 -30.31
CA VAL A 5 6.13 -7.37 -29.02
C VAL A 5 4.79 -7.33 -28.28
N LEU A 6 4.08 -8.48 -28.26
CA LEU A 6 3.19 -8.98 -27.17
C LEU A 6 2.29 -10.17 -27.59
N LEU A 7 2.47 -10.75 -28.77
CA LEU A 7 2.15 -12.17 -28.97
C LEU A 7 3.29 -13.00 -28.39
N LEU A 8 3.06 -13.63 -27.23
CA LEU A 8 3.63 -14.91 -26.79
C LEU A 8 3.27 -15.14 -25.31
N ALA A 9 2.71 -16.32 -25.03
CA ALA A 9 2.65 -17.03 -23.73
C ALA A 9 1.28 -17.61 -23.35
N ALA A 10 0.31 -17.73 -24.26
CA ALA A 10 -0.56 -18.90 -24.17
C ALA A 10 0.19 -20.04 -24.88
N PRO A 11 0.71 -21.06 -24.18
CA PRO A 11 1.20 -22.26 -24.86
C PRO A 11 0.09 -22.79 -25.77
N ALA A 12 0.40 -22.94 -27.06
CA ALA A 12 -0.51 -23.62 -27.97
C ALA A 12 -0.65 -25.07 -27.46
N LEU A 13 -1.89 -25.49 -27.20
CA LEU A 13 -2.16 -26.88 -26.85
C LEU A 13 -1.67 -27.79 -27.99
N PRO A 14 -1.04 -28.94 -27.68
CA PRO A 14 -0.77 -29.93 -28.71
C PRO A 14 -2.11 -30.45 -29.27
N PRO A 15 -2.20 -30.74 -30.59
CA PRO A 15 -3.45 -31.17 -31.21
C PRO A 15 -3.96 -32.49 -30.63
N VAL A 16 -3.05 -33.34 -30.14
CA VAL A 16 -3.36 -34.62 -29.50
C VAL A 16 -2.75 -34.65 -28.10
N ILE A 17 -3.55 -35.03 -27.12
CA ILE A 17 -3.21 -35.11 -25.70
C ILE A 17 -3.42 -36.56 -25.25
N ALA A 18 -2.38 -37.18 -24.73
CA ALA A 18 -2.44 -38.53 -24.19
C ALA A 18 -3.24 -38.54 -22.87
N ASP A 19 -4.28 -39.37 -22.80
CA ASP A 19 -5.12 -39.48 -21.62
C ASP A 19 -4.47 -40.39 -20.56
N PRO A 20 -4.06 -39.85 -19.40
CA PRO A 20 -3.43 -40.62 -18.33
C PRO A 20 -4.29 -41.76 -17.77
N ARG A 21 -5.60 -41.78 -18.05
CA ARG A 21 -6.49 -42.86 -17.60
C ARG A 21 -6.27 -44.18 -18.33
N PHE A 22 -5.57 -44.18 -19.47
CA PHE A 22 -5.40 -45.35 -20.34
C PHE A 22 -3.96 -45.87 -20.44
N GLY A 23 -3.00 -45.33 -19.69
CA GLY A 23 -1.63 -45.84 -19.70
C GLY A 23 -0.58 -44.78 -19.36
N ALA A 24 0.65 -44.99 -19.84
CA ALA A 24 1.75 -44.05 -19.65
C ALA A 24 1.47 -42.75 -20.43
N SER A 25 1.30 -41.63 -19.72
CA SER A 25 1.10 -40.31 -20.30
C SER A 25 2.11 -39.30 -19.74
N ARG A 26 2.46 -38.31 -20.56
CA ARG A 26 3.21 -37.12 -20.11
C ARG A 26 2.32 -36.11 -19.39
N TRP A 27 1.01 -36.32 -19.43
CA TRP A 27 0.00 -35.56 -18.69
C TRP A 27 -0.37 -36.28 -17.40
N VAL A 28 -0.73 -35.55 -16.37
CA VAL A 28 -1.10 -36.12 -15.06
C VAL A 28 -2.55 -35.75 -14.73
N LEU A 29 -3.35 -36.74 -14.33
CA LEU A 29 -4.70 -36.52 -13.81
C LEU A 29 -4.62 -36.15 -12.34
N VAL A 30 -5.19 -35.00 -11.98
CA VAL A 30 -5.26 -34.50 -10.61
C VAL A 30 -6.72 -34.46 -10.20
N ARG A 31 -7.06 -35.13 -9.10
CA ARG A 31 -8.41 -35.08 -8.52
C ARG A 31 -8.65 -33.72 -7.87
N ALA A 32 -9.91 -33.31 -7.80
CA ALA A 32 -10.31 -32.01 -7.26
C ALA A 32 -9.83 -31.74 -5.82
N ASP A 33 -9.62 -32.80 -5.03
CA ASP A 33 -9.24 -32.80 -3.61
C ASP A 33 -7.81 -33.32 -3.35
N ALA A 34 -7.05 -33.63 -4.41
CA ALA A 34 -5.70 -34.17 -4.29
C ALA A 34 -4.66 -33.06 -4.13
N THR A 35 -3.64 -33.33 -3.33
CA THR A 35 -2.43 -32.51 -3.32
C THR A 35 -1.75 -32.53 -4.69
N PRO A 36 -1.21 -31.40 -5.16
CA PRO A 36 -0.49 -31.36 -6.43
C PRO A 36 0.66 -32.38 -6.42
N PRO A 37 0.77 -33.27 -7.43
CA PRO A 37 1.88 -34.23 -7.53
C PRO A 37 3.22 -33.49 -7.65
N GLU A 38 4.35 -34.04 -7.24
CA GLU A 38 5.66 -33.35 -7.31
C GLU A 38 6.32 -33.40 -8.71
N ASP A 39 5.85 -34.27 -9.60
CA ASP A 39 6.49 -34.53 -10.89
C ASP A 39 6.34 -33.40 -11.92
N ASP A 40 7.39 -33.21 -12.73
CA ASP A 40 7.38 -32.39 -13.94
C ASP A 40 6.56 -33.08 -15.04
N ALA A 41 5.34 -32.60 -15.25
CA ALA A 41 4.43 -33.06 -16.29
C ALA A 41 4.42 -32.10 -17.49
N ALA A 42 4.13 -32.62 -18.69
CA ALA A 42 3.87 -31.77 -19.86
C ALA A 42 2.57 -30.95 -19.72
N GLY A 43 1.64 -31.44 -18.88
CA GLY A 43 0.38 -30.79 -18.56
C GLY A 43 -0.41 -31.54 -17.49
N TYR A 44 -1.43 -30.89 -16.94
CA TYR A 44 -2.29 -31.42 -15.89
C TYR A 44 -3.75 -31.42 -16.36
N LEU A 45 -4.43 -32.54 -16.13
CA LEU A 45 -5.88 -32.67 -16.25
C LEU A 45 -6.47 -32.56 -14.84
N LEU A 46 -7.11 -31.44 -14.51
CA LEU A 46 -7.71 -31.22 -13.20
C LEU A 46 -9.20 -31.52 -13.24
N GLU A 47 -9.65 -32.47 -12.43
CA GLU A 47 -11.06 -32.84 -12.36
C GLU A 47 -11.90 -31.69 -11.78
N LEU A 48 -13.04 -31.40 -12.42
CA LEU A 48 -14.07 -30.56 -11.86
C LEU A 48 -14.93 -31.36 -10.87
N PRO A 49 -15.36 -30.77 -9.74
CA PRO A 49 -16.29 -31.41 -8.84
C PRO A 49 -17.58 -31.84 -9.57
N PRO A 50 -18.06 -33.09 -9.39
CA PRO A 50 -19.27 -33.55 -10.04
C PRO A 50 -20.50 -32.79 -9.51
N PRO A 51 -21.53 -32.51 -10.34
CA PRO A 51 -22.75 -31.84 -9.90
C PRO A 51 -23.43 -32.61 -8.75
N PRO A 52 -23.95 -31.92 -7.71
CA PRO A 52 -24.13 -30.47 -7.59
C PRO A 52 -22.90 -29.68 -7.09
N GLY A 53 -21.75 -30.34 -6.92
CA GLY A 53 -20.50 -29.71 -6.49
C GLY A 53 -20.03 -28.62 -7.47
N LYS A 54 -19.33 -27.62 -6.92
CA LYS A 54 -18.69 -26.53 -7.68
C LYS A 54 -17.25 -26.39 -7.19
N PRO A 55 -16.32 -25.87 -8.02
CA PRO A 55 -14.99 -25.51 -7.56
C PRO A 55 -15.06 -24.65 -6.30
N ASP A 56 -14.34 -25.05 -5.27
CA ASP A 56 -14.21 -24.30 -4.03
C ASP A 56 -12.85 -23.57 -3.98
N GLN A 57 -12.53 -22.98 -2.82
CA GLN A 57 -11.26 -22.28 -2.64
C GLN A 57 -10.05 -23.22 -2.78
N HIS A 58 -10.16 -24.45 -2.27
CA HIS A 58 -9.08 -25.43 -2.32
C HIS A 58 -8.78 -25.85 -3.76
N TRP A 59 -9.83 -26.09 -4.57
CA TRP A 59 -9.68 -26.38 -5.99
C TRP A 59 -8.94 -25.26 -6.73
N LEU A 60 -9.27 -23.99 -6.43
CA LEU A 60 -8.62 -22.84 -7.06
C LEU A 60 -7.14 -22.74 -6.67
N GLU A 61 -6.82 -22.98 -5.40
CA GLU A 61 -5.43 -23.03 -4.91
C GLU A 61 -4.62 -24.13 -5.61
N THR A 62 -5.21 -25.32 -5.78
CA THR A 62 -4.63 -26.43 -6.54
C THR A 62 -4.41 -26.03 -8.01
N ALA A 63 -5.40 -25.42 -8.66
CA ALA A 63 -5.28 -24.95 -10.05
C ALA A 63 -4.12 -23.94 -10.22
N VAL A 64 -3.99 -22.98 -9.32
CA VAL A 64 -2.89 -22.01 -9.36
C VAL A 64 -1.54 -22.67 -9.08
N ALA A 65 -1.47 -23.60 -8.12
CA ALA A 65 -0.24 -24.33 -7.80
C ALA A 65 0.25 -25.26 -8.93
N LEU A 66 -0.66 -25.80 -9.75
CA LEU A 66 -0.32 -26.58 -10.94
C LEU A 66 0.13 -25.67 -12.09
N SER A 67 -0.63 -24.61 -12.36
CA SER A 67 -0.33 -23.68 -13.46
C SER A 67 0.93 -22.82 -13.21
N SER A 68 1.39 -22.69 -11.97
CA SER A 68 2.66 -22.03 -11.64
C SER A 68 3.89 -22.81 -12.15
N ARG A 69 3.73 -24.06 -12.60
CA ARG A 69 4.83 -24.96 -13.02
C ARG A 69 5.19 -24.88 -14.51
N ARG A 70 4.68 -23.89 -15.26
CA ARG A 70 4.78 -23.81 -16.75
C ARG A 70 4.13 -24.97 -17.51
N ALA A 71 3.36 -25.81 -16.85
CA ALA A 71 2.59 -26.87 -17.49
C ALA A 71 1.20 -26.34 -17.88
N LEU A 72 0.65 -26.87 -18.97
CA LEU A 72 -0.72 -26.60 -19.40
C LEU A 72 -1.72 -27.18 -18.39
N LEU A 73 -2.75 -26.43 -18.02
CA LEU A 73 -3.81 -26.88 -17.13
C LEU A 73 -5.17 -26.96 -17.84
N ILE A 74 -5.71 -28.16 -17.96
CA ILE A 74 -7.00 -28.42 -18.59
C ILE A 74 -7.98 -28.92 -17.52
N ALA A 75 -9.14 -28.28 -17.40
CA ALA A 75 -10.21 -28.80 -16.56
C ALA A 75 -10.96 -29.95 -17.26
N VAL A 76 -11.29 -31.02 -16.54
CA VAL A 76 -12.08 -32.14 -17.08
C VAL A 76 -13.35 -32.34 -16.26
N GLY A 77 -14.51 -32.38 -16.89
CA GLY A 77 -15.77 -32.59 -16.17
C GLY A 77 -17.03 -32.54 -17.02
N SER A 78 -18.18 -32.84 -16.44
CA SER A 78 -19.46 -32.90 -17.17
C SER A 78 -20.15 -31.54 -17.37
N THR A 79 -19.66 -30.48 -16.73
CA THR A 79 -20.23 -29.13 -16.78
C THR A 79 -19.15 -28.11 -17.12
N VAL A 80 -19.54 -27.04 -17.82
CA VAL A 80 -18.63 -25.93 -18.14
C VAL A 80 -18.16 -25.27 -16.84
N PRO A 81 -16.85 -25.00 -16.68
CA PRO A 81 -16.35 -24.32 -15.48
C PRO A 81 -17.01 -22.94 -15.31
N PRO A 82 -17.30 -22.52 -14.07
CA PRO A 82 -17.88 -21.21 -13.83
C PRO A 82 -16.92 -20.07 -14.26
N ALA A 83 -17.49 -18.93 -14.66
CA ALA A 83 -16.74 -17.85 -15.31
C ALA A 83 -15.59 -17.27 -14.47
N ASN A 84 -15.65 -17.38 -13.13
CA ASN A 84 -14.62 -16.91 -12.22
C ASN A 84 -13.37 -17.81 -12.19
N VAL A 85 -13.43 -19.06 -12.67
CA VAL A 85 -12.28 -19.97 -12.73
C VAL A 85 -11.70 -20.14 -14.13
N LEU A 86 -12.45 -19.80 -15.18
CA LEU A 86 -12.00 -19.89 -16.58
C LEU A 86 -10.63 -19.21 -16.83
N PRO A 87 -10.33 -18.01 -16.27
CA PRO A 87 -9.03 -17.36 -16.48
C PRO A 87 -7.81 -18.14 -15.94
N TYR A 88 -8.03 -19.15 -15.09
CA TYR A 88 -6.98 -20.01 -14.53
C TYR A 88 -6.84 -21.33 -15.29
N LEU A 89 -7.53 -21.50 -16.40
CA LEU A 89 -7.48 -22.70 -17.23
C LEU A 89 -6.92 -22.37 -18.61
N ASP A 90 -6.13 -23.29 -19.16
CA ASP A 90 -5.64 -23.20 -20.53
C ASP A 90 -6.56 -23.98 -21.50
N GLY A 91 -7.35 -24.93 -20.98
CA GLY A 91 -8.38 -25.64 -21.73
C GLY A 91 -9.49 -26.24 -20.87
N PHE A 92 -10.57 -26.69 -21.52
CA PHE A 92 -11.65 -27.45 -20.88
C PHE A 92 -12.03 -28.67 -21.74
N CYS A 93 -12.09 -29.85 -21.11
CA CYS A 93 -12.52 -31.10 -21.69
C CYS A 93 -13.86 -31.54 -21.09
N PRO A 94 -14.98 -31.49 -21.84
CA PRO A 94 -16.23 -32.05 -21.36
C PRO A 94 -16.14 -33.59 -21.30
N ALA A 95 -16.64 -34.18 -20.22
CA ALA A 95 -16.64 -35.64 -20.02
C ALA A 95 -17.54 -36.37 -21.03
N VAL A 96 -18.53 -35.68 -21.60
CA VAL A 96 -19.41 -36.17 -22.67
C VAL A 96 -19.46 -35.10 -23.76
N ALA A 97 -18.89 -35.37 -24.93
CA ALA A 97 -19.04 -34.49 -26.09
C ALA A 97 -20.42 -34.74 -26.73
N PRO A 98 -21.31 -33.73 -26.85
CA PRO A 98 -22.56 -33.91 -27.57
C PRO A 98 -22.27 -34.18 -29.05
N PRO A 99 -22.93 -35.17 -29.68
CA PRO A 99 -22.75 -35.43 -31.11
C PRO A 99 -23.21 -34.20 -31.92
N GLY A 100 -22.26 -33.55 -32.59
CA GLY A 100 -22.53 -32.57 -33.65
C GLY A 100 -22.52 -31.08 -33.29
N ALA A 101 -22.23 -30.67 -32.05
CA ALA A 101 -22.07 -29.25 -31.71
C ALA A 101 -20.96 -29.01 -30.68
N LEU A 102 -19.87 -28.37 -31.10
CA LEU A 102 -18.85 -27.91 -30.15
C LEU A 102 -19.40 -26.76 -29.31
N VAL A 103 -19.38 -26.91 -27.99
CA VAL A 103 -19.73 -25.84 -27.06
C VAL A 103 -18.55 -24.87 -27.00
N GLN A 104 -18.66 -23.73 -27.68
CA GLN A 104 -17.66 -22.68 -27.59
C GLN A 104 -17.71 -22.05 -26.19
N VAL A 105 -16.60 -22.12 -25.47
CA VAL A 105 -16.43 -21.49 -24.16
C VAL A 105 -15.54 -20.26 -24.36
N PRO A 106 -16.08 -19.03 -24.22
CA PRO A 106 -15.30 -17.83 -24.45
C PRO A 106 -14.07 -17.78 -23.53
N GLY A 107 -12.89 -17.60 -24.13
CA GLY A 107 -11.63 -17.39 -23.41
C GLY A 107 -10.90 -18.65 -22.96
N VAL A 108 -11.39 -19.85 -23.25
CA VAL A 108 -10.72 -21.11 -22.91
C VAL A 108 -10.76 -22.07 -24.11
N ALA A 109 -9.64 -22.75 -24.37
CA ALA A 109 -9.54 -23.70 -25.47
C ALA A 109 -10.42 -24.95 -25.22
N LEU A 110 -11.14 -25.41 -26.24
CA LEU A 110 -11.97 -26.60 -26.13
C LEU A 110 -11.15 -27.85 -26.46
N VAL A 111 -11.15 -28.81 -25.54
CA VAL A 111 -10.50 -30.11 -25.69
C VAL A 111 -11.59 -31.17 -25.80
N VAL A 112 -11.51 -32.11 -26.74
CA VAL A 112 -12.57 -33.11 -26.96
C VAL A 112 -12.02 -34.52 -26.77
N ALA A 113 -12.73 -35.37 -26.02
CA ALA A 113 -12.36 -36.78 -25.92
C ALA A 113 -12.63 -37.49 -27.26
N ALA A 114 -11.63 -38.21 -27.78
CA ALA A 114 -11.73 -39.00 -29.00
C ALA A 114 -11.35 -40.46 -28.71
N SER A 115 -12.14 -41.39 -29.25
CA SER A 115 -11.92 -42.83 -29.06
C SER A 115 -11.05 -43.46 -30.16
N ASP A 116 -10.96 -42.79 -31.32
CA ASP A 116 -10.22 -43.23 -32.50
C ASP A 116 -9.82 -42.03 -33.38
N PRO A 117 -8.97 -42.24 -34.41
CA PRO A 117 -8.54 -41.17 -35.30
C PRO A 117 -9.66 -40.50 -36.09
N ALA A 118 -10.76 -41.21 -36.38
CA ALA A 118 -11.92 -40.65 -37.05
C ALA A 118 -12.60 -39.57 -36.20
N GLN A 119 -12.84 -39.85 -34.91
CA GLN A 119 -13.36 -38.85 -33.97
C GLN A 119 -12.39 -37.68 -33.77
N ALA A 120 -11.08 -37.94 -33.74
CA ALA A 120 -10.06 -36.90 -33.61
C ALA A 120 -10.08 -35.90 -34.78
N VAL A 121 -10.05 -36.41 -36.02
CA VAL A 121 -10.13 -35.60 -37.24
C VAL A 121 -11.44 -34.80 -37.27
N ALA A 122 -12.58 -35.43 -36.94
CA ALA A 122 -13.86 -34.75 -36.89
C ALA A 122 -13.87 -33.58 -35.89
N ALA A 123 -13.37 -33.79 -34.67
CA ALA A 123 -13.38 -32.79 -33.62
C ALA A 123 -12.47 -31.60 -33.94
N LEU A 124 -11.24 -31.85 -34.40
CA LEU A 124 -10.29 -30.80 -34.77
C LEU A 124 -10.78 -30.00 -35.98
N ALA A 125 -11.32 -30.67 -37.01
CA ALA A 125 -11.92 -30.01 -38.17
C ALA A 125 -13.12 -29.13 -37.79
N ALA A 126 -13.90 -29.54 -36.80
CA ALA A 126 -15.03 -28.77 -36.28
C ALA A 126 -14.59 -27.55 -35.44
N GLY A 127 -13.30 -27.42 -35.11
CA GLY A 127 -12.73 -26.28 -34.38
C GLY A 127 -12.35 -26.56 -32.92
N ALA A 128 -12.21 -27.83 -32.51
CA ALA A 128 -11.58 -28.15 -31.24
C ALA A 128 -10.10 -27.75 -31.26
N SER A 129 -9.58 -27.27 -30.13
CA SER A 129 -8.17 -26.86 -30.02
C SER A 129 -7.23 -28.05 -29.84
N ALA A 130 -7.72 -29.11 -29.21
CA ALA A 130 -6.99 -30.37 -29.00
C ALA A 130 -7.97 -31.52 -28.78
N VAL A 131 -7.48 -32.76 -28.91
CA VAL A 131 -8.23 -33.97 -28.57
C VAL A 131 -7.52 -34.80 -27.50
N LEU A 132 -8.31 -35.38 -26.59
CA LEU A 132 -7.83 -36.27 -25.54
C LEU A 132 -8.07 -37.72 -25.98
N ILE A 133 -7.01 -38.52 -26.14
CA ILE A 133 -7.08 -39.91 -26.62
C ILE A 133 -6.27 -40.87 -25.75
N GLY A 134 -6.75 -42.10 -25.57
CA GLY A 134 -6.15 -43.08 -24.66
C GLY A 134 -4.79 -43.61 -25.12
N GLU A 135 -4.71 -44.07 -26.36
CA GLU A 135 -3.48 -44.64 -26.96
C GLU A 135 -3.16 -43.89 -28.25
N PRO A 136 -2.58 -42.68 -28.17
CA PRO A 136 -2.20 -41.94 -29.37
C PRO A 136 -1.05 -42.66 -30.09
N ASP A 137 -1.09 -42.68 -31.41
CA ASP A 137 0.01 -43.18 -32.24
C ASP A 137 0.73 -41.98 -32.86
N THR A 138 1.99 -41.83 -32.44
CA THR A 138 2.89 -40.75 -32.87
C THR A 138 2.97 -40.57 -34.38
N ALA A 139 2.69 -41.63 -35.17
CA ALA A 139 2.75 -41.56 -36.62
C ALA A 139 1.74 -40.58 -37.22
N TRP A 140 0.59 -40.35 -36.58
CA TRP A 140 -0.43 -39.42 -37.08
C TRP A 140 -0.65 -38.17 -36.23
N GLU A 141 -0.14 -38.11 -34.99
CA GLU A 141 -0.28 -36.91 -34.12
C GLU A 141 0.17 -35.62 -34.82
N ASP A 142 1.35 -35.67 -35.45
CA ASP A 142 1.97 -34.52 -36.14
C ASP A 142 1.15 -34.05 -37.35
N GLU A 143 0.36 -34.96 -37.94
CA GLU A 143 -0.39 -34.70 -39.16
C GLU A 143 -1.75 -34.04 -38.88
N LEU A 144 -2.18 -34.00 -37.61
CA LEU A 144 -3.43 -33.37 -37.17
C LEU A 144 -3.27 -31.89 -36.77
N ALA A 145 -2.07 -31.32 -36.91
CA ALA A 145 -1.85 -29.91 -36.61
C ALA A 145 -2.56 -28.99 -37.62
N GLY A 146 -3.35 -28.04 -37.11
CA GLY A 146 -3.96 -26.98 -37.92
C GLY A 146 -4.98 -27.48 -38.94
N LEU A 147 -5.77 -28.49 -38.58
CA LEU A 147 -6.87 -28.97 -39.42
C LEU A 147 -7.95 -27.91 -39.60
N LEU A 148 -8.49 -27.84 -40.80
CA LEU A 148 -9.57 -26.98 -41.25
C LEU A 148 -10.72 -27.83 -41.78
N PRO A 149 -11.96 -27.34 -41.76
CA PRO A 149 -13.09 -28.04 -42.39
C PRO A 149 -12.82 -28.32 -43.87
N GLU A 150 -13.00 -29.57 -44.31
CA GLU A 150 -13.08 -29.93 -45.73
C GLU A 150 -14.56 -29.88 -46.18
N PRO A 151 -14.91 -29.13 -47.24
CA PRO A 151 -16.30 -29.01 -47.71
C PRO A 151 -16.95 -30.32 -48.16
N GLN A 152 -16.16 -31.30 -48.59
CA GLN A 152 -16.64 -32.60 -49.07
C GLN A 152 -15.95 -33.73 -48.30
N ALA A 153 -16.72 -34.64 -47.73
CA ALA A 153 -16.16 -35.79 -47.01
C ALA A 153 -15.68 -36.89 -47.96
N ALA A 154 -14.61 -37.58 -47.58
CA ALA A 154 -14.25 -38.84 -48.20
C ALA A 154 -15.30 -39.92 -47.89
N ARG A 155 -15.41 -40.94 -48.75
CA ARG A 155 -16.40 -42.02 -48.64
C ARG A 155 -15.73 -43.38 -48.67
N GLY A 156 -15.94 -44.18 -47.61
CA GLY A 156 -15.54 -45.58 -47.55
C GLY A 156 -16.73 -46.54 -47.74
N ALA A 157 -16.48 -47.84 -47.66
CA ALA A 157 -17.51 -48.88 -47.82
C ALA A 157 -18.70 -48.76 -46.83
N GLY A 158 -18.50 -48.09 -45.69
CA GLY A 158 -19.52 -47.85 -44.66
C GLY A 158 -20.20 -46.48 -44.70
N GLY A 159 -19.89 -45.62 -45.68
CA GLY A 159 -20.43 -44.25 -45.78
C GLY A 159 -19.36 -43.15 -45.72
N GLU A 160 -19.78 -41.93 -45.37
CA GLU A 160 -18.87 -40.79 -45.21
C GLU A 160 -17.96 -40.99 -44.00
N VAL A 161 -16.68 -40.66 -44.17
CA VAL A 161 -15.65 -40.72 -43.13
C VAL A 161 -15.15 -39.32 -42.78
N PRO A 162 -14.81 -39.03 -41.51
CA PRO A 162 -14.30 -37.73 -41.10
C PRO A 162 -13.12 -37.28 -41.95
N THR A 163 -13.23 -36.07 -42.50
CA THR A 163 -12.26 -35.53 -43.46
C THR A 163 -11.99 -34.07 -43.15
N ALA A 164 -10.72 -33.68 -43.24
CA ALA A 164 -10.26 -32.33 -42.95
C ALA A 164 -9.16 -31.90 -43.92
N LEU A 165 -8.89 -30.60 -43.99
CA LEU A 165 -7.75 -30.04 -44.71
C LEU A 165 -6.66 -29.65 -43.73
N ARG A 166 -5.42 -30.05 -43.96
CA ARG A 166 -4.29 -29.56 -43.18
C ARG A 166 -3.92 -28.16 -43.64
N GLY A 167 -3.98 -27.17 -42.74
CA GLY A 167 -3.76 -25.76 -43.11
C GLY A 167 -2.35 -25.44 -43.65
N ALA A 168 -1.34 -26.26 -43.33
CA ALA A 168 0.05 -26.03 -43.75
C ALA A 168 0.28 -26.26 -45.26
N ASP A 169 -0.37 -27.27 -45.85
CA ASP A 169 -0.12 -27.72 -47.23
C ASP A 169 -1.40 -28.16 -47.98
N LEU A 170 -2.57 -27.97 -47.37
CA LEU A 170 -3.89 -28.36 -47.86
C LEU A 170 -3.99 -29.85 -48.21
N ALA A 171 -3.17 -30.70 -47.57
CA ALA A 171 -3.36 -32.14 -47.63
C ALA A 171 -4.75 -32.51 -47.09
N THR A 172 -5.43 -33.42 -47.77
CA THR A 172 -6.69 -33.96 -47.26
C THR A 172 -6.36 -35.06 -46.26
N VAL A 173 -6.78 -34.87 -45.02
CA VAL A 173 -6.60 -35.79 -43.89
C VAL A 173 -7.91 -36.50 -43.65
N VAL A 174 -7.92 -37.83 -43.78
CA VAL A 174 -9.09 -38.68 -43.59
C VAL A 174 -8.88 -39.53 -42.35
N GLY A 175 -9.75 -39.38 -41.35
CA GLY A 175 -9.72 -40.19 -40.14
C GLY A 175 -10.49 -41.51 -40.33
N LEU A 176 -9.83 -42.63 -40.12
CA LEU A 176 -10.40 -43.97 -40.29
C LEU A 176 -10.68 -44.59 -38.91
N PRO A 177 -11.90 -45.08 -38.66
CA PRO A 177 -12.31 -45.51 -37.33
C PRO A 177 -11.67 -46.82 -36.91
N ARG A 178 -11.69 -47.10 -35.61
CA ARG A 178 -11.24 -48.39 -35.08
C ARG A 178 -12.10 -49.53 -35.63
N GLY A 179 -11.48 -50.61 -36.10
CA GLY A 179 -12.18 -51.73 -36.72
C GLY A 179 -12.63 -51.49 -38.16
N PHE A 180 -12.03 -50.51 -38.85
CA PHE A 180 -12.29 -50.28 -40.27
C PHE A 180 -12.05 -51.57 -41.08
N ALA A 181 -13.06 -52.04 -41.80
CA ALA A 181 -13.05 -53.35 -42.46
C ALA A 181 -12.10 -53.45 -43.67
N GLY A 182 -11.51 -52.33 -44.11
CA GLY A 182 -10.75 -52.23 -45.34
C GLY A 182 -11.64 -52.03 -46.56
N GLY A 183 -11.03 -51.62 -47.68
CA GLY A 183 -11.71 -51.37 -48.94
C GLY A 183 -11.32 -50.04 -49.57
N ASP A 184 -12.04 -49.68 -50.63
CA ASP A 184 -11.82 -48.46 -51.39
C ASP A 184 -12.37 -47.23 -50.63
N VAL A 185 -11.52 -46.23 -50.42
CA VAL A 185 -11.87 -44.90 -49.90
C VAL A 185 -11.80 -43.89 -51.04
N ALA A 186 -12.95 -43.34 -51.43
CA ALA A 186 -13.05 -42.27 -52.41
C ALA A 186 -12.76 -40.93 -51.73
N LEU A 187 -11.71 -40.25 -52.18
CA LEU A 187 -11.31 -38.94 -51.69
C LEU A 187 -12.21 -37.83 -52.27
N PRO A 188 -12.30 -36.66 -51.62
CA PRO A 188 -13.16 -35.54 -52.03
C PRO A 188 -12.87 -34.96 -53.42
N SER A 189 -11.78 -35.39 -54.05
CA SER A 189 -11.17 -34.70 -55.19
C SER A 189 -10.42 -35.67 -56.11
N SER A 190 -10.24 -35.29 -57.38
CA SER A 190 -9.42 -36.05 -58.35
C SER A 190 -7.94 -35.61 -58.41
N TRP A 191 -7.50 -34.67 -57.58
CA TRP A 191 -6.25 -33.93 -57.72
C TRP A 191 -5.29 -34.22 -56.56
N TYR A 192 -4.98 -35.51 -56.38
CA TYR A 192 -3.99 -36.00 -55.42
C TYR A 192 -2.82 -36.66 -56.14
N GLY A 193 -1.60 -36.40 -55.66
CA GLY A 193 -0.37 -36.97 -56.21
C GLY A 193 0.21 -38.11 -55.37
N ARG A 194 -0.08 -38.14 -54.07
CA ARG A 194 0.42 -39.15 -53.13
C ARG A 194 -0.57 -39.37 -52.00
N ALA A 195 -0.70 -40.62 -51.54
CA ALA A 195 -1.42 -40.94 -50.32
C ALA A 195 -0.54 -41.78 -49.38
N VAL A 196 -0.61 -41.49 -48.09
CA VAL A 196 0.09 -42.21 -47.04
C VAL A 196 -0.90 -42.55 -45.93
N LEU A 197 -0.95 -43.82 -45.56
CA LEU A 197 -1.70 -44.29 -44.41
C LEU A 197 -0.79 -44.38 -43.19
N LEU A 198 -1.30 -43.91 -42.05
CA LEU A 198 -0.60 -43.85 -40.77
C LEU A 198 -1.40 -44.69 -39.77
N ALA A 199 -0.92 -45.92 -39.53
CA ALA A 199 -1.56 -46.90 -38.64
C ALA A 199 -0.50 -47.87 -38.08
N GLY A 200 0.14 -47.51 -36.97
CA GLY A 200 1.28 -48.24 -36.39
C GLY A 200 2.58 -48.09 -37.21
N GLY A 201 2.62 -47.13 -38.14
CA GLY A 201 3.68 -46.91 -39.11
C GLY A 201 3.17 -46.21 -40.37
N SER A 202 4.09 -45.81 -41.25
CA SER A 202 3.77 -45.11 -42.50
C SER A 202 3.73 -46.08 -43.68
N LEU A 203 2.59 -46.17 -44.36
CA LEU A 203 2.37 -47.02 -45.52
C LEU A 203 1.94 -46.17 -46.73
N PRO A 204 2.78 -46.01 -47.77
CA PRO A 204 2.37 -45.39 -49.02
C PRO A 204 1.27 -46.22 -49.71
N LEU A 205 0.19 -45.57 -50.15
CA LEU A 205 -0.89 -46.23 -50.86
C LEU A 205 -0.98 -45.75 -52.31
N ALA A 206 -1.32 -46.67 -53.21
CA ALA A 206 -1.52 -46.35 -54.62
C ALA A 206 -2.86 -45.63 -54.82
N LEU A 207 -2.81 -44.53 -55.58
CA LEU A 207 -4.00 -43.77 -56.00
C LEU A 207 -4.54 -44.35 -57.30
N ARG A 208 -5.84 -44.65 -57.35
CA ARG A 208 -6.56 -45.04 -58.57
C ARG A 208 -7.60 -44.00 -58.93
N ARG A 209 -7.54 -43.45 -60.14
CA ARG A 209 -8.55 -42.50 -60.62
C ARG A 209 -9.78 -43.27 -61.11
N VAL A 210 -10.96 -42.92 -60.59
CA VAL A 210 -12.24 -43.52 -60.96
C VAL A 210 -13.22 -42.37 -61.22
N GLY A 211 -13.42 -42.01 -62.49
CA GLY A 211 -14.18 -40.82 -62.88
C GLY A 211 -13.55 -39.53 -62.33
N ASP A 212 -14.38 -38.68 -61.71
CA ASP A 212 -13.97 -37.41 -61.08
C ASP A 212 -13.49 -37.56 -59.63
N SER A 213 -13.27 -38.78 -59.16
CA SER A 213 -12.78 -39.08 -57.81
C SER A 213 -11.47 -39.87 -57.84
N THR A 214 -10.63 -39.64 -56.83
CA THR A 214 -9.47 -40.50 -56.56
C THR A 214 -9.86 -41.52 -55.51
N VAL A 215 -9.60 -42.79 -55.77
CA VAL A 215 -9.88 -43.89 -54.85
C VAL A 215 -8.57 -44.48 -54.36
N VAL A 216 -8.51 -44.76 -53.06
CA VAL A 216 -7.37 -45.39 -52.41
C VAL A 216 -7.84 -46.69 -51.76
N ALA A 217 -7.19 -47.81 -52.09
CA ALA A 217 -7.47 -49.08 -51.43
C ALA A 217 -6.77 -49.10 -50.06
N VAL A 218 -7.57 -49.10 -48.99
CA VAL A 218 -7.10 -49.09 -47.60
C VAL A 218 -7.26 -50.49 -47.01
N PRO A 219 -6.24 -51.06 -46.33
CA PRO A 219 -6.35 -52.36 -45.67
C PRO A 219 -7.31 -52.31 -44.46
N ALA A 220 -7.64 -53.47 -43.90
CA ALA A 220 -8.40 -53.52 -42.64
C ALA A 220 -7.55 -52.95 -41.48
N LEU A 221 -8.15 -52.09 -40.66
CA LEU A 221 -7.48 -51.38 -39.56
C LEU A 221 -8.14 -51.72 -38.21
N PRO A 222 -7.67 -52.75 -37.50
CA PRO A 222 -8.23 -53.13 -36.20
C PRO A 222 -8.10 -52.02 -35.14
N HIS A 223 -7.11 -51.12 -35.29
CA HIS A 223 -6.84 -50.00 -34.40
C HIS A 223 -7.18 -48.62 -35.00
N GLY A 224 -7.72 -48.57 -36.21
CA GLY A 224 -7.95 -47.31 -36.95
C GLY A 224 -6.67 -46.75 -37.58
N GLY A 225 -6.76 -45.55 -38.16
CA GLY A 225 -5.60 -44.87 -38.76
C GLY A 225 -5.95 -43.53 -39.40
N VAL A 226 -4.93 -42.80 -39.87
CA VAL A 226 -5.10 -41.54 -40.61
C VAL A 226 -4.56 -41.70 -42.02
N LEU A 227 -5.39 -41.39 -43.02
CA LEU A 227 -4.97 -41.33 -44.42
C LEU A 227 -4.71 -39.88 -44.81
N VAL A 228 -3.46 -39.57 -45.15
CA VAL A 228 -3.04 -38.25 -45.62
C VAL A 228 -2.86 -38.30 -47.13
N ALA A 229 -3.71 -37.56 -47.85
CA ALA A 229 -3.65 -37.43 -49.30
C ALA A 229 -3.09 -36.05 -49.69
N LEU A 230 -1.88 -36.05 -50.23
CA LEU A 230 -1.15 -34.87 -50.66
C LEU A 230 -1.56 -34.47 -52.08
N ARG A 231 -1.85 -33.18 -52.26
CA ARG A 231 -2.09 -32.60 -53.59
C ARG A 231 -0.73 -32.39 -54.29
N PRO A 232 -0.65 -32.51 -55.63
CA PRO A 232 0.57 -32.17 -56.37
C PRO A 232 0.95 -30.72 -56.10
N ALA A 233 2.23 -30.44 -55.81
CA ALA A 233 2.69 -29.06 -55.63
C ALA A 233 2.54 -28.29 -56.96
N GLY A 234 1.55 -27.39 -57.03
CA GLY A 234 1.42 -26.41 -58.10
C GLY A 234 1.98 -25.06 -57.64
N GLU A 235 2.58 -24.29 -58.54
CA GLU A 235 3.14 -22.93 -58.32
C GLU A 235 2.06 -21.86 -58.05
N GLY A 236 0.99 -22.19 -57.31
CA GLY A 236 -0.01 -21.24 -56.83
C GLY A 236 0.17 -21.04 -55.33
N ALA A 237 0.86 -19.97 -54.94
CA ALA A 237 0.98 -19.57 -53.54
C ALA A 237 -0.42 -19.26 -52.97
N PHE A 238 -0.90 -20.10 -52.05
CA PHE A 238 -2.06 -19.78 -51.25
C PHE A 238 -1.70 -18.62 -50.30
N GLU A 239 -2.46 -17.54 -50.34
CA GLU A 239 -2.26 -16.40 -49.45
C GLU A 239 -2.92 -16.70 -48.09
N ARG A 240 -2.09 -16.99 -47.09
CA ARG A 240 -2.52 -17.16 -45.69
C ARG A 240 -2.87 -15.78 -45.13
N VAL A 241 -4.15 -15.44 -45.12
CA VAL A 241 -4.65 -14.20 -44.50
C VAL A 241 -4.84 -14.43 -43.00
N GLU A 242 -3.85 -14.03 -42.20
CA GLU A 242 -3.97 -14.02 -40.73
C GLU A 242 -4.58 -12.68 -40.26
N VAL A 243 -5.76 -12.75 -39.64
CA VAL A 243 -6.37 -11.61 -38.96
C VAL A 243 -5.86 -11.57 -37.53
N SER A 244 -4.72 -10.91 -37.28
CA SER A 244 -4.17 -10.72 -35.93
C SER A 244 -4.65 -9.41 -35.30
N GLY A 245 -5.93 -9.36 -34.92
CA GLY A 245 -6.43 -8.29 -34.04
C GLY A 245 -6.06 -8.63 -32.59
N GLU A 246 -4.98 -8.05 -32.05
CA GLU A 246 -4.62 -8.22 -30.63
C GLU A 246 -5.70 -7.57 -29.74
N ARG A 247 -6.50 -8.42 -29.08
CA ARG A 247 -7.44 -7.98 -28.04
C ARG A 247 -6.68 -7.80 -26.73
N LEU A 248 -6.91 -6.69 -26.03
CA LEU A 248 -6.44 -6.54 -24.64
C LEU A 248 -7.08 -7.62 -23.75
N PRO A 249 -6.32 -8.24 -22.84
CA PRO A 249 -6.88 -9.18 -21.87
C PRO A 249 -7.92 -8.48 -20.99
N SER A 250 -8.87 -9.24 -20.48
CA SER A 250 -9.81 -8.79 -19.46
C SER A 250 -9.11 -8.61 -18.10
N ALA A 251 -9.75 -7.87 -17.19
CA ALA A 251 -9.28 -7.71 -15.81
C ALA A 251 -9.07 -9.06 -15.09
N ALA A 252 -9.95 -10.03 -15.36
CA ALA A 252 -9.88 -11.36 -14.75
C ALA A 252 -8.70 -12.18 -15.30
N GLU A 253 -8.39 -12.08 -16.60
CA GLU A 253 -7.22 -12.72 -17.21
C GLU A 253 -5.91 -12.13 -16.69
N VAL A 254 -5.82 -10.81 -16.55
CA VAL A 254 -4.65 -10.15 -15.95
C VAL A 254 -4.46 -10.58 -14.51
N LEU A 255 -5.52 -10.59 -13.70
CA LEU A 255 -5.46 -11.00 -12.29
C LEU A 255 -5.03 -12.47 -12.14
N ALA A 256 -5.61 -13.37 -12.93
CA ALA A 256 -5.28 -14.79 -12.86
C ALA A 256 -3.83 -15.07 -13.26
N ARG A 257 -3.35 -14.43 -14.35
CA ARG A 257 -1.94 -14.54 -14.77
C ARG A 257 -0.98 -13.96 -13.74
N HIS A 258 -1.35 -12.84 -13.11
CA HIS A 258 -0.59 -12.28 -12.00
C HIS A 258 -0.50 -13.25 -10.81
N GLN A 259 -1.61 -13.87 -10.41
CA GLN A 259 -1.61 -14.82 -9.29
C GLN A 259 -0.83 -16.09 -9.60
N ARG A 260 -0.86 -16.58 -10.85
CA ARG A 260 0.03 -17.66 -11.33
C ARG A 260 1.50 -17.27 -11.23
N ALA A 261 1.85 -16.06 -11.67
CA ALA A 261 3.21 -15.54 -11.60
C ALA A 261 3.68 -15.35 -10.14
N ALA A 262 2.81 -14.85 -9.25
CA ALA A 262 3.08 -14.69 -7.84
C ALA A 262 3.29 -16.03 -7.13
N ALA A 263 2.40 -17.01 -7.36
CA ALA A 263 2.55 -18.37 -6.81
C ALA A 263 3.84 -19.04 -7.29
N ARG A 264 4.22 -18.82 -8.55
CA ARG A 264 5.49 -19.30 -9.09
C ARG A 264 6.70 -18.65 -8.42
N GLN A 265 6.67 -17.33 -8.24
CA GLN A 265 7.74 -16.61 -7.55
C GLN A 265 7.92 -17.13 -6.12
N GLU A 266 6.83 -17.36 -5.38
CA GLU A 266 6.87 -17.93 -4.03
C GLU A 266 7.41 -19.39 -4.00
N GLN A 267 7.25 -20.14 -5.08
CA GLN A 267 7.86 -21.47 -5.22
C GLN A 267 9.37 -21.39 -5.51
N LEU A 268 9.79 -20.46 -6.37
CA LEU A 268 11.19 -20.28 -6.76
C LEU A 268 12.03 -19.64 -5.65
N VAL A 269 11.40 -18.79 -4.84
CA VAL A 269 12.03 -18.11 -3.71
C VAL A 269 11.30 -18.55 -2.44
N PRO A 270 11.64 -19.71 -1.86
CA PRO A 270 11.15 -20.10 -0.54
C PRO A 270 11.68 -19.22 0.59
N GLN A 271 12.84 -18.58 0.40
CA GLN A 271 13.46 -17.72 1.41
C GLN A 271 14.32 -16.61 0.77
N TRP A 272 14.38 -15.46 1.42
CA TRP A 272 15.30 -14.38 1.03
C TRP A 272 15.76 -13.58 2.25
N ARG A 273 16.94 -12.96 2.11
CA ARG A 273 17.52 -12.06 3.12
C ARG A 273 17.73 -10.68 2.51
N ALA A 274 17.51 -9.62 3.30
CA ALA A 274 17.76 -8.24 2.87
C ALA A 274 18.16 -7.34 4.05
N ASP A 275 18.63 -6.14 3.75
CA ASP A 275 18.71 -5.03 4.70
C ASP A 275 17.42 -4.20 4.62
N GLN A 276 16.66 -4.16 5.71
CA GLN A 276 15.44 -3.38 5.82
C GLN A 276 15.68 -2.10 6.61
N ARG A 277 15.24 -0.96 6.06
CA ARG A 277 15.20 0.35 6.73
C ARG A 277 13.77 0.87 6.77
N LEU A 278 13.30 1.25 7.95
CA LEU A 278 12.03 1.94 8.16
C LEU A 278 12.32 3.37 8.65
N LEU A 279 11.82 4.36 7.93
CA LEU A 279 11.77 5.76 8.34
C LEU A 279 10.32 6.11 8.69
N VAL A 280 10.10 6.62 9.90
CA VAL A 280 8.79 7.13 10.34
C VAL A 280 8.97 8.58 10.74
N ARG A 281 8.14 9.44 10.18
CA ARG A 281 8.10 10.87 10.47
C ARG A 281 6.71 11.25 10.90
N VAL A 282 6.60 11.80 12.09
CA VAL A 282 5.31 12.16 12.71
C VAL A 282 5.26 13.66 12.87
N TRP A 283 4.32 14.33 12.20
CA TRP A 283 3.97 15.72 12.47
C TRP A 283 2.77 15.76 13.41
N VAL A 284 2.91 16.43 14.54
CA VAL A 284 1.84 16.60 15.54
C VAL A 284 1.43 18.07 15.55
N GLU A 285 0.21 18.36 15.11
CA GLU A 285 -0.25 19.73 14.89
C GLU A 285 -0.18 20.57 16.17
N GLN A 286 -0.65 20.03 17.30
CA GLN A 286 -0.75 20.77 18.57
C GLN A 286 0.62 21.12 19.15
N LEU A 287 1.66 20.38 18.76
CA LEU A 287 3.04 20.66 19.18
C LEU A 287 3.75 21.56 18.18
N ALA A 288 3.19 21.76 16.98
CA ALA A 288 3.84 22.39 15.84
C ALA A 288 5.28 21.86 15.63
N ARG A 289 5.46 20.54 15.78
CA ARG A 289 6.75 19.84 15.73
C ARG A 289 6.63 18.52 14.97
N SER A 290 7.68 18.17 14.24
CA SER A 290 7.89 16.85 13.67
C SER A 290 9.00 16.08 14.38
N PHE A 291 8.81 14.77 14.49
CA PHE A 291 9.82 13.84 14.99
C PHE A 291 10.08 12.79 13.92
N GLU A 292 11.32 12.35 13.80
CA GLU A 292 11.70 11.27 12.87
C GLU A 292 12.41 10.16 13.62
N VAL A 293 12.05 8.93 13.29
CA VAL A 293 12.72 7.73 13.76
C VAL A 293 13.11 6.93 12.53
N ALA A 294 14.37 6.54 12.45
CA ALA A 294 14.83 5.57 11.47
C ALA A 294 15.33 4.31 12.19
N LEU A 295 14.82 3.16 11.77
CA LEU A 295 15.21 1.84 12.26
C LEU A 295 15.78 1.05 11.09
N ALA A 296 16.83 0.26 11.30
CA ALA A 296 17.41 -0.56 10.25
C ALA A 296 18.07 -1.83 10.77
N GLY A 297 18.12 -2.87 9.94
CA GLY A 297 18.83 -4.11 10.20
C GLY A 297 18.40 -5.23 9.26
N ALA A 298 18.88 -6.45 9.53
CA ALA A 298 18.68 -7.60 8.66
C ALA A 298 17.22 -8.09 8.73
N ALA A 299 16.65 -8.35 7.55
CA ALA A 299 15.33 -8.95 7.36
C ALA A 299 15.48 -10.34 6.75
N PHE A 300 14.75 -11.30 7.30
CA PHE A 300 14.75 -12.71 6.93
C PHE A 300 13.32 -13.11 6.60
N TRP A 301 13.02 -13.29 5.33
CA TRP A 301 11.70 -13.77 4.92
C TRP A 301 11.75 -15.25 4.58
N GLU A 302 10.73 -15.95 5.05
CA GLU A 302 10.52 -17.37 4.79
C GLU A 302 9.05 -17.62 4.43
N ARG A 303 8.83 -18.42 3.38
CA ARG A 303 7.50 -18.79 2.90
C ARG A 303 6.68 -19.43 4.02
N GLY A 304 5.46 -18.93 4.24
CA GLY A 304 4.55 -19.42 5.27
C GLY A 304 4.82 -18.88 6.68
N VAL A 305 5.98 -18.25 6.93
CA VAL A 305 6.31 -17.63 8.23
C VAL A 305 6.19 -16.10 8.19
N GLY A 306 6.63 -15.47 7.11
CA GLY A 306 6.70 -14.01 6.97
C GLY A 306 8.11 -13.47 7.16
N THR A 307 8.23 -12.16 7.40
CA THR A 307 9.54 -11.48 7.55
C THR A 307 9.90 -11.30 9.02
N ASP A 308 11.02 -11.87 9.45
CA ASP A 308 11.66 -11.54 10.72
C ASP A 308 12.68 -10.43 10.53
N TRP A 309 12.60 -9.38 11.32
CA TRP A 309 13.42 -8.19 11.19
C TRP A 309 14.16 -7.89 12.49
N GLU A 310 15.49 -7.89 12.41
CA GLU A 310 16.39 -7.50 13.49
C GLU A 310 16.58 -5.97 13.51
N LEU A 311 16.30 -5.34 14.65
CA LEU A 311 16.52 -3.90 14.83
C LEU A 311 17.96 -3.63 15.32
N ALA A 312 18.93 -3.68 14.41
CA ALA A 312 20.34 -3.52 14.73
C ALA A 312 20.83 -2.06 14.77
N ARG A 313 20.09 -1.13 14.16
CA ARG A 313 20.44 0.30 14.09
C ARG A 313 19.20 1.16 14.30
N ALA A 314 19.39 2.23 15.04
CA ALA A 314 18.36 3.21 15.30
C ALA A 314 18.90 4.63 15.24
N SER A 315 18.06 5.56 14.79
CA SER A 315 18.30 6.98 14.93
C SER A 315 17.01 7.72 15.23
N VAL A 316 17.10 8.73 16.09
CA VAL A 316 16.01 9.68 16.36
C VAL A 316 16.49 11.03 15.88
N ASP A 317 15.73 11.64 14.97
CA ASP A 317 16.06 12.92 14.37
C ASP A 317 17.47 12.93 13.74
N GLY A 318 17.89 11.82 13.13
CA GLY A 318 19.20 11.67 12.50
C GLY A 318 20.37 11.44 13.47
N VAL A 319 20.15 11.49 14.78
CA VAL A 319 21.14 11.13 15.80
C VAL A 319 21.07 9.63 16.05
N SER A 320 22.20 8.93 16.09
CA SER A 320 22.26 7.49 16.37
C SER A 320 21.91 7.19 17.84
N TRP A 321 21.09 6.16 18.04
CA TRP A 321 20.67 5.65 19.34
C TRP A 321 20.99 4.17 19.44
N ASP A 322 21.25 3.70 20.65
CA ASP A 322 21.26 2.28 20.97
C ASP A 322 19.83 1.72 20.73
N PRO A 323 19.65 0.77 19.79
CA PRO A 323 18.35 0.18 19.50
C PRO A 323 17.71 -0.53 20.69
N ASP A 324 18.51 -1.03 21.64
CA ASP A 324 18.01 -1.73 22.83
C ASP A 324 17.61 -0.75 23.95
N ALA A 325 18.13 0.48 23.91
CA ALA A 325 17.79 1.55 24.85
C ALA A 325 16.64 2.45 24.37
N LEU A 326 16.24 2.33 23.10
CA LEU A 326 15.09 3.07 22.56
C LEU A 326 13.80 2.64 23.30
N PRO A 327 12.91 3.57 23.65
CA PRO A 327 11.61 3.20 24.18
C PRO A 327 10.85 2.33 23.17
N ASP A 328 9.86 1.60 23.67
CA ASP A 328 8.93 0.88 22.82
C ASP A 328 8.08 1.89 22.05
N LEU A 329 8.41 2.09 20.78
CA LEU A 329 7.68 2.97 19.89
C LEU A 329 6.47 2.20 19.35
N PRO A 330 5.25 2.77 19.37
CA PRO A 330 4.13 2.16 18.69
C PRO A 330 4.48 2.09 17.20
N PHE A 331 4.43 0.88 16.63
CA PHE A 331 4.47 0.70 15.19
C PHE A 331 3.08 1.05 14.65
N LEU A 332 2.94 2.33 14.31
CA LEU A 332 1.70 2.90 13.79
C LEU A 332 1.47 2.33 12.39
N GLU A 333 0.65 1.29 12.29
CA GLU A 333 0.27 0.69 11.01
C GLU A 333 -1.24 0.83 10.75
N PRO A 334 -1.64 1.07 9.49
CA PRO A 334 -3.04 0.93 9.12
C PRO A 334 -3.48 -0.52 9.35
N ARG A 335 -4.67 -0.69 9.94
CA ARG A 335 -5.23 -2.03 10.14
C ARG A 335 -5.35 -2.76 8.80
N ARG A 336 -4.75 -3.95 8.75
CA ARG A 336 -4.75 -4.78 7.55
C ARG A 336 -6.15 -5.31 7.23
N PRO A 337 -6.53 -5.38 5.94
CA PRO A 337 -7.78 -6.01 5.55
C PRO A 337 -7.71 -7.53 5.80
N PRO A 338 -8.84 -8.22 6.02
CA PRO A 338 -8.87 -9.67 6.13
C PRO A 338 -8.33 -10.40 4.88
N ALA A 339 -8.41 -9.74 3.73
CA ALA A 339 -7.88 -10.19 2.46
C ALA A 339 -7.15 -9.02 1.78
N PRO A 340 -5.85 -9.13 1.48
CA PRO A 340 -5.15 -8.09 0.74
C PRO A 340 -5.68 -8.00 -0.70
N PRO A 341 -5.49 -6.86 -1.38
CA PRO A 341 -5.72 -6.77 -2.82
C PRO A 341 -4.93 -7.86 -3.55
N LEU A 342 -5.42 -8.29 -4.71
CA LEU A 342 -4.83 -9.32 -5.56
C LEU A 342 -4.74 -10.73 -4.94
N SER A 343 -5.17 -10.93 -3.70
CA SER A 343 -5.16 -12.26 -3.05
C SER A 343 -5.98 -13.28 -3.84
N LEU A 344 -5.50 -14.51 -3.94
CA LEU A 344 -6.21 -15.61 -4.58
C LEU A 344 -7.46 -15.97 -3.80
N ARG A 345 -8.64 -15.64 -4.35
CA ARG A 345 -9.95 -15.98 -3.77
C ARG A 345 -10.94 -16.32 -4.85
N LEU A 346 -11.73 -17.38 -4.62
CA LEU A 346 -12.82 -17.78 -5.51
C LEU A 346 -13.88 -16.68 -5.66
N GLU A 347 -14.19 -16.01 -4.56
CA GLU A 347 -15.00 -14.80 -4.50
C GLU A 347 -14.10 -13.60 -4.15
N PRO A 348 -13.72 -12.79 -5.14
CA PRO A 348 -12.84 -11.66 -4.92
C PRO A 348 -13.44 -10.66 -3.93
N SER A 349 -12.66 -10.26 -2.92
CA SER A 349 -13.07 -9.22 -1.95
C SER A 349 -13.10 -7.80 -2.53
N TYR A 350 -12.64 -7.66 -3.78
CA TYR A 350 -12.54 -6.40 -4.51
C TYR A 350 -13.13 -6.57 -5.91
N ARG A 351 -13.72 -5.50 -6.43
CA ARG A 351 -14.08 -5.40 -7.85
C ARG A 351 -12.88 -4.90 -8.62
N TYR A 352 -12.54 -5.56 -9.72
CA TYR A 352 -11.39 -5.23 -10.56
C TYR A 352 -11.82 -4.72 -11.92
N GLU A 353 -11.18 -3.65 -12.39
CA GLU A 353 -11.39 -3.07 -13.72
C GLU A 353 -10.05 -2.73 -14.37
N LEU A 354 -9.88 -3.16 -15.63
CA LEU A 354 -8.68 -2.85 -16.40
C LEU A 354 -8.86 -1.49 -17.09
N ARG A 355 -8.00 -0.51 -16.77
CA ARG A 355 -8.01 0.80 -17.42
C ARG A 355 -7.28 0.84 -18.76
N GLY A 356 -6.31 -0.06 -18.95
CA GLY A 356 -5.50 -0.15 -20.16
C GLY A 356 -4.04 -0.43 -19.84
N LEU A 357 -3.15 0.02 -20.73
CA LEU A 357 -1.71 -0.08 -20.59
C LEU A 357 -1.13 1.28 -20.21
N GLU A 358 -0.24 1.30 -19.23
CA GLU A 358 0.52 2.48 -18.80
C GLU A 358 2.00 2.15 -18.68
N GLU A 359 2.86 3.15 -18.82
CA GLU A 359 4.29 3.00 -18.56
C GLU A 359 4.57 3.22 -17.07
N ARG A 360 5.26 2.28 -16.43
CA ARG A 360 5.76 2.37 -15.06
C ARG A 360 7.15 1.77 -15.00
N GLN A 361 8.07 2.48 -14.35
CA GLN A 361 9.49 2.07 -14.27
C GLN A 361 10.11 1.69 -15.63
N GLY A 362 9.72 2.37 -16.72
CA GLY A 362 10.19 2.07 -18.09
C GLY A 362 9.59 0.80 -18.71
N ARG A 363 8.51 0.24 -18.15
CA ARG A 363 7.85 -0.97 -18.62
C ARG A 363 6.37 -0.75 -18.87
N ARG A 364 5.82 -1.44 -19.87
CA ARG A 364 4.39 -1.45 -20.16
C ARG A 364 3.68 -2.33 -19.14
N CYS A 365 2.75 -1.75 -18.40
CA CYS A 365 2.01 -2.40 -17.33
C CYS A 365 0.50 -2.32 -17.59
N PHE A 366 -0.23 -3.37 -17.26
CA PHE A 366 -1.68 -3.33 -17.12
C PHE A 366 -2.05 -2.54 -15.87
N ALA A 367 -2.83 -1.47 -16.02
CA ALA A 367 -3.35 -0.68 -14.90
C ALA A 367 -4.67 -1.29 -14.41
N LEU A 368 -4.56 -2.20 -13.44
CA LEU A 368 -5.69 -2.92 -12.86
C LEU A 368 -6.19 -2.22 -11.60
N THR A 369 -7.31 -1.50 -11.72
CA THR A 369 -7.92 -0.82 -10.56
C THR A 369 -8.71 -1.80 -9.71
N PHE A 370 -8.74 -1.55 -8.40
CA PHE A 370 -9.52 -2.33 -7.45
C PHE A 370 -10.27 -1.42 -6.47
N ALA A 371 -11.46 -1.86 -6.05
CA ALA A 371 -12.21 -1.20 -4.99
C ALA A 371 -13.04 -2.22 -4.19
N SER A 372 -13.05 -2.08 -2.86
CA SER A 372 -13.96 -2.81 -1.98
C SER A 372 -14.96 -1.86 -1.34
N GLY A 373 -16.25 -2.19 -1.42
CA GLY A 373 -17.27 -1.67 -0.51
C GLY A 373 -17.49 -2.71 0.59
N GLN A 374 -16.60 -2.80 1.59
CA GLN A 374 -16.80 -3.74 2.68
C GLN A 374 -17.98 -3.31 3.57
N SER A 375 -18.75 -4.29 4.03
CA SER A 375 -19.78 -4.11 5.05
C SER A 375 -19.14 -3.64 6.36
N GLY A 376 -19.26 -2.35 6.68
CA GLY A 376 -18.62 -1.72 7.84
C GLY A 376 -18.15 -0.28 7.63
N GLY A 377 -18.21 0.24 6.40
CA GLY A 377 -17.93 1.65 6.09
C GLY A 377 -16.45 1.98 5.82
N THR A 378 -15.54 1.02 5.94
CA THR A 378 -14.15 1.17 5.47
C THR A 378 -14.12 1.07 3.94
N LEU A 379 -13.62 2.12 3.29
CA LEU A 379 -13.44 2.17 1.85
C LEU A 379 -11.97 1.89 1.54
N ARG A 380 -11.70 0.92 0.67
CA ARG A 380 -10.35 0.63 0.18
C ARG A 380 -10.35 0.55 -1.33
N ARG A 381 -9.40 1.20 -1.96
CA ARG A 381 -9.29 1.30 -3.42
C ARG A 381 -7.84 1.51 -3.84
N GLY A 382 -7.54 1.25 -5.11
CA GLY A 382 -6.20 1.47 -5.62
C GLY A 382 -6.01 0.98 -7.05
N THR A 383 -4.76 0.96 -7.48
CA THR A 383 -4.34 0.48 -8.80
C THR A 383 -3.13 -0.44 -8.63
N ALA A 384 -3.22 -1.63 -9.18
CA ALA A 384 -2.09 -2.54 -9.35
C ALA A 384 -1.54 -2.40 -10.77
N PHE A 385 -0.26 -2.08 -10.89
CA PHE A 385 0.45 -2.03 -12.16
C PHE A 385 1.19 -3.35 -12.35
N ILE A 386 0.67 -4.16 -13.28
CA ILE A 386 1.15 -5.52 -13.54
C ILE A 386 1.92 -5.54 -14.85
N ASP A 387 3.18 -5.97 -14.84
CA ASP A 387 4.04 -6.00 -16.03
C ASP A 387 3.37 -6.80 -17.16
N ALA A 388 3.29 -6.22 -18.37
CA ALA A 388 2.57 -6.85 -19.47
C ALA A 388 3.27 -8.10 -20.03
N ALA A 389 4.58 -8.24 -19.79
CA ALA A 389 5.36 -9.38 -20.27
C ALA A 389 5.45 -10.51 -19.23
N SER A 390 5.74 -10.19 -17.96
CA SER A 390 5.95 -11.20 -16.92
C SER A 390 4.77 -11.40 -15.97
N PHE A 391 3.76 -10.53 -16.02
CA PHE A 391 2.63 -10.48 -15.07
C PHE A 391 3.03 -10.29 -13.60
N GLY A 392 4.25 -9.82 -13.35
CA GLY A 392 4.70 -9.44 -12.01
C GLY A 392 4.14 -8.10 -11.58
N LEU A 393 3.97 -7.90 -10.27
CA LEU A 393 3.52 -6.63 -9.72
C LEU A 393 4.70 -5.64 -9.74
N VAL A 394 4.57 -4.54 -10.47
CA VAL A 394 5.60 -3.50 -10.59
C VAL A 394 5.39 -2.42 -9.54
N GLU A 395 4.13 -2.02 -9.34
CA GLU A 395 3.74 -0.98 -8.39
C GLU A 395 2.31 -1.23 -7.92
N LEU A 396 2.04 -0.97 -6.64
CA LEU A 396 0.72 -1.03 -6.03
C LEU A 396 0.44 0.28 -5.31
N GLU A 397 -0.50 1.05 -5.86
CA GLU A 397 -1.08 2.21 -5.20
C GLU A 397 -2.31 1.78 -4.40
N GLU A 398 -2.37 2.13 -3.12
CA GLU A 398 -3.49 1.83 -2.26
C GLU A 398 -3.93 3.07 -1.47
N ALA A 399 -5.23 3.23 -1.31
CA ALA A 399 -5.84 4.19 -0.42
C ALA A 399 -6.92 3.51 0.42
N ALA A 400 -6.89 3.72 1.72
CA ALA A 400 -7.94 3.26 2.62
C ALA A 400 -8.40 4.38 3.58
N GLU A 401 -9.71 4.46 3.78
CA GLU A 401 -10.39 5.51 4.52
C GLU A 401 -11.30 4.87 5.59
N SER A 402 -11.59 5.62 6.66
CA SER A 402 -12.43 5.15 7.78
C SER A 402 -11.91 3.85 8.43
N LEU A 403 -10.58 3.69 8.51
CA LEU A 403 -9.93 2.53 9.11
C LEU A 403 -10.21 2.45 10.62
N PRO A 404 -10.36 1.24 11.20
CA PRO A 404 -10.35 1.04 12.65
C PRO A 404 -8.94 1.22 13.25
N GLY A 405 -8.84 1.60 14.53
CA GLY A 405 -7.54 1.81 15.20
C GLY A 405 -6.97 3.22 15.02
N GLU A 406 -5.74 3.48 15.46
CA GLU A 406 -5.13 4.82 15.54
C GLU A 406 -4.98 5.50 14.17
N VAL A 407 -4.56 4.74 13.17
CA VAL A 407 -4.50 5.17 11.76
C VAL A 407 -5.91 5.17 11.19
N ARG A 408 -6.39 6.35 10.79
CA ARG A 408 -7.77 6.56 10.31
C ARG A 408 -7.89 6.53 8.80
N ALA A 409 -6.85 6.96 8.11
CA ALA A 409 -6.74 6.88 6.67
C ALA A 409 -5.27 6.69 6.29
N THR A 410 -5.04 6.03 5.16
CA THR A 410 -3.71 5.79 4.61
C THR A 410 -3.76 5.94 3.10
N ARG A 411 -2.66 6.45 2.53
CA ARG A 411 -2.33 6.29 1.11
C ARG A 411 -0.93 5.72 1.03
N SER A 412 -0.76 4.60 0.34
CA SER A 412 0.52 3.94 0.19
C SER A 412 0.83 3.64 -1.27
N VAL A 413 2.12 3.63 -1.60
CA VAL A 413 2.66 3.18 -2.87
C VAL A 413 3.74 2.15 -2.54
N SER A 414 3.54 0.92 -3.03
CA SER A 414 4.51 -0.17 -2.91
C SER A 414 5.15 -0.40 -4.27
N VAL A 415 6.47 -0.33 -4.33
CA VAL A 415 7.28 -0.47 -5.53
C VAL A 415 8.05 -1.79 -5.43
N TYR A 416 8.10 -2.49 -6.55
CA TYR A 416 8.80 -3.76 -6.69
C TYR A 416 9.86 -3.63 -7.78
N ASP A 417 11.04 -4.20 -7.51
CA ASP A 417 12.17 -4.15 -8.44
C ASP A 417 12.35 -5.52 -9.11
N PRO A 418 12.70 -5.54 -10.42
CA PRO A 418 12.98 -6.77 -11.13
C PRO A 418 14.29 -7.41 -10.67
N THR A 419 14.29 -8.72 -10.44
CA THR A 419 15.47 -9.53 -10.10
C THR A 419 15.45 -10.82 -10.89
N GLU A 420 16.58 -11.23 -11.47
CA GLU A 420 16.65 -12.48 -12.22
C GLU A 420 17.12 -13.66 -11.35
N LEU A 421 16.45 -14.81 -11.48
CA LEU A 421 16.86 -16.07 -10.85
C LEU A 421 16.66 -17.23 -11.84
N GLY A 422 17.75 -17.88 -12.27
CA GLY A 422 17.66 -19.03 -13.18
C GLY A 422 16.99 -18.73 -14.53
N GLY A 423 17.09 -17.49 -15.04
CA GLY A 423 16.43 -17.05 -16.26
C GLY A 423 14.96 -16.62 -16.07
N GLU A 424 14.44 -16.61 -14.84
CA GLU A 424 13.14 -16.06 -14.48
C GLU A 424 13.25 -14.61 -14.02
N LEU A 425 12.37 -13.75 -14.50
CA LEU A 425 12.22 -12.39 -14.01
C LEU A 425 11.24 -12.38 -12.82
N LEU A 426 11.76 -12.08 -11.64
CA LEU A 426 11.01 -11.97 -10.39
C LEU A 426 10.82 -10.50 -9.99
N TRP A 427 9.76 -10.19 -9.27
CA TRP A 427 9.42 -8.85 -8.81
C TRP A 427 9.37 -8.81 -7.29
N LEU A 428 10.40 -8.25 -6.68
CA LEU A 428 10.58 -8.27 -5.22
C LEU A 428 10.27 -6.90 -4.63
N PRO A 429 9.66 -6.83 -3.42
CA PRO A 429 9.39 -5.55 -2.79
C PRO A 429 10.70 -4.80 -2.55
N SER A 430 10.75 -3.53 -2.98
CA SER A 430 11.94 -2.68 -2.83
C SER A 430 11.66 -1.46 -1.96
N ARG A 431 10.47 -0.86 -2.09
CA ARG A 431 10.10 0.35 -1.34
C ARG A 431 8.60 0.40 -1.06
N VAL A 432 8.23 0.83 0.14
CA VAL A 432 6.86 1.22 0.47
C VAL A 432 6.87 2.63 1.06
N THR A 433 6.18 3.56 0.42
CA THR A 433 5.94 4.91 0.95
C THR A 433 4.48 5.06 1.33
N ALA A 434 4.20 5.52 2.54
CA ALA A 434 2.84 5.73 3.02
C ALA A 434 2.68 7.08 3.72
N HIS A 435 1.50 7.68 3.53
CA HIS A 435 1.04 8.88 4.22
C HIS A 435 -0.21 8.51 5.01
N ASP A 436 -0.04 8.45 6.32
CA ASP A 436 -1.05 8.02 7.27
C ASP A 436 -1.60 9.24 8.02
N PHE A 437 -2.92 9.24 8.21
CA PHE A 437 -3.61 10.22 9.01
C PHE A 437 -4.04 9.58 10.33
N LEU A 438 -3.55 10.12 11.45
CA LEU A 438 -3.74 9.58 12.78
C LEU A 438 -4.62 10.48 13.64
N SER A 439 -5.43 9.83 14.45
CA SER A 439 -6.08 10.43 15.61
C SER A 439 -5.14 10.27 16.81
N ALA A 440 -4.72 11.40 17.38
CA ALA A 440 -3.80 11.47 18.49
C ALA A 440 -4.39 12.34 19.60
N PHE A 441 -4.88 11.71 20.67
CA PHE A 441 -5.37 12.36 21.89
C PHE A 441 -6.38 13.48 21.61
N GLY A 442 -7.35 13.22 20.73
CA GLY A 442 -8.41 14.17 20.38
C GLY A 442 -8.04 15.19 19.31
N GLY A 443 -6.83 15.16 18.76
CA GLY A 443 -6.53 15.90 17.53
C GLY A 443 -5.72 15.07 16.54
N THR A 444 -4.90 15.74 15.75
CA THR A 444 -4.39 15.22 14.48
C THR A 444 -2.88 15.04 14.48
N ALA A 445 -2.44 13.93 13.91
CA ALA A 445 -1.06 13.74 13.50
C ALA A 445 -1.03 13.18 12.07
N THR A 446 -0.05 13.63 11.29
CA THR A 446 0.24 13.05 9.97
C THR A 446 1.54 12.27 10.08
N VAL A 447 1.56 11.08 9.51
CA VAL A 447 2.72 10.19 9.54
C VAL A 447 3.15 9.90 8.12
N HIS A 448 4.41 10.20 7.82
CA HIS A 448 5.07 9.72 6.61
C HIS A 448 5.93 8.52 6.97
N ARG A 449 5.71 7.41 6.28
CA ARG A 449 6.42 6.16 6.50
C ARG A 449 7.09 5.71 5.20
N GLU A 450 8.37 5.38 5.28
CA GLU A 450 9.14 4.87 4.15
C GLU A 450 9.88 3.61 4.60
N LEU A 451 9.52 2.47 4.02
CA LEU A 451 10.23 1.21 4.16
C LEU A 451 11.04 0.98 2.89
N VAL A 452 12.31 0.65 3.03
CA VAL A 452 13.20 0.32 1.90
C VAL A 452 13.90 -1.00 2.20
N LEU A 453 13.90 -1.89 1.22
CA LEU A 453 14.67 -3.13 1.20
C LEU A 453 15.87 -2.95 0.26
N THR A 454 17.05 -3.34 0.71
CA THR A 454 18.30 -3.27 -0.04
C THR A 454 19.09 -4.56 0.13
N ASN A 455 20.07 -4.81 -0.74
CA ASN A 455 20.95 -6.00 -0.64
C ASN A 455 20.16 -7.31 -0.57
N VAL A 456 19.13 -7.45 -1.40
CA VAL A 456 18.29 -8.65 -1.43
C VAL A 456 19.09 -9.82 -1.99
N VAL A 457 19.19 -10.90 -1.21
CA VAL A 457 19.82 -12.16 -1.60
C VAL A 457 18.78 -13.27 -1.56
N LEU A 458 18.57 -13.89 -2.73
CA LEU A 458 17.60 -14.97 -2.92
C LEU A 458 18.19 -16.32 -2.56
N ASN A 459 17.44 -17.15 -1.83
CA ASN A 459 17.80 -18.51 -1.44
C ASN A 459 19.26 -18.66 -0.93
N PRO A 460 19.73 -17.81 0.00
CA PRO A 460 21.11 -17.89 0.45
C PRO A 460 21.37 -19.20 1.21
N ALA A 461 22.50 -19.86 0.94
CA ALA A 461 22.85 -21.15 1.55
C ALA A 461 23.06 -21.07 3.07
N ASP A 462 23.42 -19.88 3.58
CA ASP A 462 23.65 -19.58 4.99
C ASP A 462 22.42 -18.98 5.71
N PHE A 463 21.24 -18.96 5.07
CA PHE A 463 20.02 -18.33 5.61
C PHE A 463 19.72 -18.73 7.06
N ALA A 464 19.68 -20.04 7.33
CA ALA A 464 19.34 -20.58 8.64
C ALA A 464 20.38 -20.20 9.72
N ALA A 465 21.67 -20.21 9.36
CA ALA A 465 22.75 -19.86 10.26
C ALA A 465 22.72 -18.37 10.63
N GLU A 466 22.53 -17.49 9.65
CA GLU A 466 22.43 -16.04 9.85
C GLU A 466 21.19 -15.66 10.68
N ARG A 467 20.03 -16.26 10.39
CA ARG A 467 18.81 -16.02 11.16
C ARG A 467 18.93 -16.52 12.60
N SER A 468 19.50 -17.70 12.81
CA SER A 468 19.77 -18.22 14.16
C SER A 468 20.76 -17.35 14.92
N SER A 469 21.80 -16.83 14.24
CA SER A 469 22.71 -15.84 14.83
C SER A 469 21.98 -14.57 15.25
N ALA A 470 21.07 -14.06 14.42
CA ALA A 470 20.24 -12.89 14.77
C ALA A 470 19.34 -13.16 15.99
N TYR A 471 18.75 -14.35 16.09
CA TYR A 471 17.91 -14.75 17.23
C TYR A 471 18.66 -14.72 18.56
N GLY A 472 19.93 -15.16 18.57
CA GLY A 472 20.78 -15.19 19.76
C GLY A 472 21.31 -13.82 20.21
N ARG A 473 21.16 -12.77 19.40
CA ARG A 473 21.58 -11.40 19.79
C ARG A 473 20.58 -10.77 20.74
N THR A 474 21.00 -9.75 21.49
CA THR A 474 20.12 -9.02 22.43
C THR A 474 19.14 -8.08 21.72
N HIS A 475 19.37 -7.81 20.43
CA HIS A 475 18.57 -6.89 19.65
C HIS A 475 17.08 -7.23 19.68
N ARG A 476 16.25 -6.18 19.64
CA ARG A 476 14.81 -6.34 19.42
C ARG A 476 14.56 -6.92 18.02
N MET A 477 13.63 -7.87 17.96
CA MET A 477 13.21 -8.49 16.72
C MET A 477 11.70 -8.37 16.54
N LEU A 478 11.29 -8.15 15.30
CA LEU A 478 9.90 -8.02 14.89
C LEU A 478 9.56 -9.05 13.82
N ARG A 479 8.34 -9.54 13.81
CA ARG A 479 7.81 -10.35 12.72
C ARG A 479 6.67 -9.62 12.02
N ASP A 480 6.76 -9.49 10.72
CA ASP A 480 5.63 -9.11 9.88
C ASP A 480 4.71 -10.32 9.70
N ALA A 481 3.58 -10.33 10.43
CA ALA A 481 2.58 -11.40 10.41
C ALA A 481 1.28 -10.94 9.72
N PRO A 482 0.38 -11.86 9.30
CA PRO A 482 -0.88 -11.48 8.63
C PRO A 482 -1.74 -10.48 9.41
N GLY A 483 -1.71 -10.54 10.76
CA GLY A 483 -2.44 -9.63 11.64
C GLY A 483 -1.78 -8.27 11.90
N GLY A 484 -0.56 -8.05 11.38
CA GLY A 484 0.28 -6.88 11.68
C GLY A 484 1.65 -7.28 12.23
N ILE A 485 2.50 -6.29 12.50
CA ILE A 485 3.81 -6.50 13.12
C ILE A 485 3.62 -7.05 14.55
N VAL A 486 4.41 -8.05 14.93
CA VAL A 486 4.48 -8.60 16.30
C VAL A 486 5.92 -8.64 16.80
N ALA A 487 6.12 -8.63 18.12
CA ALA A 487 7.45 -8.75 18.71
C ALA A 487 7.89 -10.22 18.79
N LEU A 488 9.18 -10.46 18.62
CA LEU A 488 9.82 -11.76 18.84
C LEU A 488 10.68 -11.73 20.10
N VAL A 489 10.31 -12.54 21.09
CA VAL A 489 10.98 -12.61 22.39
C VAL A 489 11.81 -13.89 22.51
N PRO A 490 12.93 -13.88 23.27
CA PRO A 490 13.73 -15.09 23.50
C PRO A 490 12.89 -16.22 24.11
N ASP A 491 13.08 -17.45 23.64
CA ASP A 491 12.39 -18.64 24.13
C ASP A 491 13.12 -19.38 25.26
N GLY A 492 14.35 -18.95 25.59
CA GLY A 492 15.21 -19.57 26.61
C GLY A 492 16.13 -20.67 26.07
N HIS A 493 16.06 -20.99 24.78
CA HIS A 493 16.83 -22.04 24.10
C HIS A 493 17.48 -21.51 22.80
N ASP A 494 18.01 -20.29 22.85
CA ASP A 494 18.64 -19.57 21.73
C ASP A 494 17.72 -19.34 20.50
N GLY A 495 16.40 -19.52 20.68
CA GLY A 495 15.39 -19.23 19.69
C GLY A 495 14.52 -18.02 20.05
N ARG A 496 13.53 -17.75 19.20
CA ARG A 496 12.58 -16.64 19.35
C ARG A 496 11.17 -17.12 19.10
N ILE A 497 10.24 -16.72 19.97
CA ILE A 497 8.80 -17.00 19.85
C ILE A 497 8.01 -15.70 19.73
N VAL A 498 6.81 -15.80 19.17
CA VAL A 498 5.89 -14.67 19.07
C VAL A 498 5.49 -14.23 20.48
N GLY A 499 5.89 -13.01 20.83
CA GLY A 499 5.48 -12.34 22.05
C GLY A 499 4.35 -11.35 21.78
N SER A 500 3.89 -10.68 22.83
CA SER A 500 3.04 -9.49 22.70
C SER A 500 3.88 -8.29 22.26
N LEU A 501 3.32 -7.44 21.40
CA LEU A 501 3.89 -6.12 21.14
C LEU A 501 4.06 -5.36 22.48
N PRO A 502 5.12 -4.55 22.62
CA PRO A 502 5.33 -3.80 23.83
C PRO A 502 4.31 -2.66 24.02
N ARG A 503 4.32 -2.13 25.25
CA ARG A 503 3.19 -1.56 25.99
C ARG A 503 2.49 -0.37 25.31
N GLU A 504 1.16 -0.39 25.35
CA GLU A 504 0.23 0.67 24.91
C GLU A 504 0.37 1.99 25.70
N SER A 505 1.26 2.05 26.71
CA SER A 505 1.52 3.25 27.49
C SER A 505 3.00 3.59 27.58
N GLN A 506 3.32 4.84 27.25
CA GLN A 506 4.65 5.44 27.30
C GLN A 506 4.74 6.51 28.38
N ARG A 507 5.94 6.68 28.93
CA ARG A 507 6.24 7.67 29.96
C ARG A 507 7.54 8.37 29.67
N PHE A 508 7.54 9.69 29.83
CA PHE A 508 8.72 10.51 29.60
C PHE A 508 8.91 11.47 30.78
N LEU A 509 10.16 11.60 31.25
CA LEU A 509 10.54 12.78 32.01
C LEU A 509 10.91 13.86 31.00
N ILE A 510 10.34 15.04 31.21
CA ILE A 510 10.65 16.24 30.46
C ILE A 510 11.26 17.23 31.44
N GLY A 511 12.29 17.95 31.02
CA GLY A 511 12.90 19.00 31.80
C GLY A 511 13.57 20.03 30.91
N GLY A 512 13.80 21.22 31.41
CA GLY A 512 14.50 22.24 30.64
C GLY A 512 14.49 23.61 31.29
N VAL A 513 15.16 24.53 30.60
CA VAL A 513 15.18 25.94 30.96
C VAL A 513 14.92 26.77 29.71
N VAL A 514 14.08 27.77 29.89
CA VAL A 514 13.66 28.73 28.87
C VAL A 514 14.19 30.09 29.26
N TYR A 515 14.86 30.77 28.33
CA TYR A 515 15.09 32.21 28.41
C TYR A 515 14.43 32.90 27.22
N ASP A 516 13.53 33.84 27.52
CA ASP A 516 12.85 34.71 26.55
C ASP A 516 12.96 36.15 27.08
N PRO A 517 13.34 37.14 26.25
CA PRO A 517 13.38 38.55 26.66
C PRO A 517 12.05 39.11 27.20
N GLY A 518 10.92 38.49 26.86
CA GLY A 518 9.60 38.81 27.42
C GLY A 518 9.33 38.23 28.80
N LEU A 519 10.24 37.42 29.34
CA LEU A 519 10.17 36.87 30.70
C LEU A 519 11.19 37.57 31.61
N SER A 520 10.81 37.83 32.85
CA SER A 520 11.66 38.54 33.81
C SER A 520 12.85 37.69 34.31
N PHE A 521 12.75 36.35 34.21
CA PHE A 521 13.79 35.40 34.62
C PHE A 521 13.74 34.13 33.75
N PRO A 522 14.84 33.35 33.62
CA PRO A 522 14.80 32.05 32.98
C PRO A 522 13.81 31.13 33.70
N VAL A 523 12.87 30.53 32.98
CA VAL A 523 11.83 29.67 33.55
C VAL A 523 12.28 28.22 33.45
N PRO A 524 12.61 27.55 34.58
CA PRO A 524 12.77 26.11 34.58
C PRO A 524 11.40 25.46 34.42
N PHE A 525 11.36 24.36 33.67
CA PHE A 525 10.18 23.50 33.59
C PHE A 525 10.62 22.05 33.69
N GLY A 526 9.75 21.21 34.23
CA GLY A 526 10.01 19.79 34.30
C GLY A 526 8.84 19.00 34.84
N GLY A 527 8.66 17.79 34.34
CA GLY A 527 7.47 17.01 34.60
C GLY A 527 7.50 15.59 34.06
N LEU A 528 6.40 14.89 34.34
CA LEU A 528 6.11 13.57 33.82
C LEU A 528 5.06 13.69 32.72
N GLN A 529 5.39 13.21 31.52
CA GLN A 529 4.43 12.99 30.44
C GLN A 529 4.05 11.51 30.40
N ILE A 530 2.76 11.24 30.39
CA ILE A 530 2.17 9.92 30.24
C ILE A 530 1.33 9.93 28.96
N GLN A 531 1.52 8.92 28.14
CA GLN A 531 0.72 8.64 26.95
C GLN A 531 0.22 7.21 27.08
N ASP A 532 -1.08 7.00 26.90
CA ASP A 532 -1.73 5.69 26.91
C ASP A 532 -2.67 5.64 25.71
N PHE A 533 -2.40 4.73 24.78
CA PHE A 533 -3.12 4.61 23.52
C PHE A 533 -4.32 3.65 23.61
N ASN A 534 -4.44 2.89 24.71
CA ASN A 534 -5.56 1.99 24.99
C ASN A 534 -5.98 2.10 26.46
N PHE A 535 -6.22 3.34 26.89
CA PHE A 535 -6.63 3.68 28.22
C PHE A 535 -7.87 2.87 28.64
N ARG A 536 -7.78 2.23 29.82
CA ARG A 536 -8.81 1.34 30.38
C ARG A 536 -9.17 0.13 29.50
N LYS A 537 -8.34 -0.23 28.51
CA LYS A 537 -8.58 -1.33 27.55
C LYS A 537 -9.87 -1.13 26.73
N ARG A 538 -10.15 0.12 26.35
CA ARG A 538 -11.40 0.52 25.67
C ARG A 538 -11.18 1.19 24.31
N ASP A 539 -9.99 1.08 23.71
CA ASP A 539 -9.60 1.83 22.49
C ASP A 539 -9.77 3.35 22.70
N GLU A 540 -9.49 3.80 23.93
CA GLU A 540 -9.48 5.20 24.34
C GLU A 540 -8.02 5.67 24.47
N GLN A 541 -7.75 6.93 24.14
CA GLN A 541 -6.41 7.49 24.28
C GLN A 541 -6.40 8.53 25.41
N LEU A 542 -5.33 8.55 26.19
CA LEU A 542 -5.10 9.50 27.27
C LEU A 542 -3.66 10.03 27.23
N ARG A 543 -3.52 11.35 27.20
CA ARG A 543 -2.26 12.06 27.41
C ARG A 543 -2.37 12.92 28.66
N LEU A 544 -1.37 12.86 29.51
CA LEU A 544 -1.22 13.73 30.68
C LEU A 544 0.21 14.26 30.73
N LEU A 545 0.36 15.58 30.84
CA LEU A 545 1.60 16.24 31.19
C LEU A 545 1.44 16.86 32.58
N ILE A 546 2.24 16.39 33.52
CA ILE A 546 2.28 16.88 34.90
C ILE A 546 3.63 17.56 35.10
N ALA A 547 3.72 18.87 34.84
CA ALA A 547 4.96 19.64 34.88
C ALA A 547 4.95 20.76 35.93
N GLY A 548 4.13 20.59 36.98
CA GLY A 548 4.05 21.52 38.10
C GLY A 548 3.36 22.81 37.68
N VAL A 549 4.13 23.79 37.21
CA VAL A 549 3.64 25.12 36.84
C VAL A 549 2.61 25.07 35.71
N VAL A 550 2.85 24.20 34.72
CA VAL A 550 1.95 23.96 33.58
C VAL A 550 1.58 22.49 33.54
N ASN A 551 0.29 22.21 33.38
CA ASN A 551 -0.23 20.85 33.26
C ASN A 551 -1.22 20.80 32.10
N ASP A 552 -1.19 19.71 31.34
CA ASP A 552 -2.05 19.48 30.19
C ASP A 552 -2.61 18.06 30.25
N GLY A 553 -3.86 17.90 29.81
CA GLY A 553 -4.52 16.62 29.71
C GLY A 553 -5.37 16.56 28.46
N ALA A 554 -5.33 15.43 27.76
CA ALA A 554 -6.16 15.17 26.60
C ALA A 554 -6.65 13.73 26.62
N TRP A 555 -7.94 13.54 26.34
CA TRP A 555 -8.58 12.24 26.23
C TRP A 555 -9.35 12.17 24.92
N SER A 556 -9.39 11.00 24.30
CA SER A 556 -10.26 10.74 23.16
C SER A 556 -10.79 9.32 23.12
N ALA A 557 -12.00 9.16 22.61
CA ALA A 557 -12.66 7.88 22.44
C ALA A 557 -13.44 7.83 21.13
N ARG A 558 -13.37 6.70 20.43
CA ARG A 558 -14.13 6.49 19.20
C ARG A 558 -15.47 5.81 19.46
N ARG A 559 -16.49 6.28 18.76
CA ARG A 559 -17.84 5.68 18.71
C ARG A 559 -18.31 5.66 17.24
N GLY A 560 -18.09 4.55 16.55
CA GLY A 560 -18.43 4.42 15.13
C GLY A 560 -17.53 5.29 14.23
N SER A 561 -18.11 6.15 13.41
CA SER A 561 -17.39 7.14 12.59
C SER A 561 -17.00 8.42 13.34
N VAL A 562 -17.49 8.58 14.58
CA VAL A 562 -17.30 9.79 15.37
C VAL A 562 -16.22 9.58 16.44
N GLU A 563 -15.40 10.60 16.64
CA GLU A 563 -14.41 10.70 17.71
C GLU A 563 -14.86 11.76 18.72
N LEU A 564 -14.93 11.39 19.99
CA LEU A 564 -15.14 12.31 21.09
C LEU A 564 -13.78 12.67 21.69
N SER A 565 -13.59 13.92 22.07
CA SER A 565 -12.37 14.40 22.71
C SER A 565 -12.67 15.30 23.89
N ALA A 566 -11.82 15.27 24.90
CA ALA A 566 -11.80 16.23 26.00
C ALA A 566 -10.38 16.71 26.24
N ARG A 567 -10.21 18.00 26.54
CA ARG A 567 -8.90 18.61 26.82
C ARG A 567 -8.99 19.49 28.06
N ALA A 568 -7.89 19.54 28.80
CA ALA A 568 -7.75 20.38 29.97
C ALA A 568 -6.34 20.96 30.04
N PHE A 569 -6.23 22.24 30.38
CA PHE A 569 -4.96 22.92 30.63
C PHE A 569 -5.07 23.67 31.95
N VAL A 570 -4.05 23.52 32.80
CA VAL A 570 -4.02 24.13 34.13
C VAL A 570 -2.66 24.75 34.38
N GLN A 571 -2.67 26.07 34.57
CA GLN A 571 -1.55 26.84 35.06
C GLN A 571 -1.69 27.05 36.59
N LEU A 572 -0.67 26.65 37.36
CA LEU A 572 -0.70 26.76 38.84
C LEU A 572 -0.23 28.14 39.34
N ILE A 573 0.72 28.77 38.66
CA ILE A 573 1.23 30.11 38.99
C ILE A 573 0.99 31.09 37.83
N PRO A 574 0.61 32.35 38.08
CA PRO A 574 0.40 33.32 37.02
C PRO A 574 1.71 33.65 36.29
N PHE A 575 1.60 34.06 35.03
CA PHE A 575 2.73 34.54 34.23
C PHE A 575 2.61 36.03 33.98
N ALA A 576 3.74 36.73 34.05
CA ALA A 576 3.80 38.13 33.68
C ALA A 576 3.52 38.28 32.17
N SER A 577 2.64 39.22 31.84
CA SER A 577 2.27 39.58 30.49
C SER A 577 2.65 41.04 30.27
N ALA A 578 3.86 41.25 29.74
CA ALA A 578 4.33 42.55 29.29
C ALA A 578 3.65 42.96 27.96
N VAL A 579 3.48 44.26 27.77
CA VAL A 579 2.91 44.85 26.55
C VAL A 579 3.91 45.79 25.91
N TYR A 580 4.00 45.74 24.59
CA TYR A 580 4.80 46.65 23.78
C TYR A 580 3.88 47.52 22.95
N THR A 581 4.16 48.82 22.88
CA THR A 581 3.48 49.76 22.00
C THR A 581 4.54 50.53 21.22
N GLN A 582 4.42 50.54 19.89
CA GLN A 582 5.41 51.19 19.01
C GLN A 582 6.87 50.72 19.26
N GLY A 583 7.05 49.47 19.72
CA GLY A 583 8.36 48.89 20.01
C GLY A 583 8.94 49.26 21.38
N HIS A 584 8.20 49.98 22.22
CA HIS A 584 8.61 50.26 23.60
C HIS A 584 7.77 49.45 24.58
N GLU A 585 8.43 48.85 25.58
CA GLU A 585 7.76 48.15 26.67
C GLU A 585 7.00 49.16 27.54
N VAL A 586 5.69 48.94 27.70
CA VAL A 586 4.84 49.76 28.56
C VAL A 586 4.76 49.09 29.94
N LYS A 587 5.83 49.24 30.74
CA LYS A 587 5.98 48.56 32.04
C LYS A 587 4.77 48.73 32.98
N GLY A 588 4.15 49.92 32.95
CA GLY A 588 2.97 50.21 33.77
C GLY A 588 1.72 49.37 33.46
N GLU A 589 1.71 48.65 32.33
CA GLU A 589 0.61 47.76 31.91
C GLU A 589 0.94 46.26 32.02
N GLU A 590 2.11 45.93 32.57
CA GLU A 590 2.45 44.55 32.89
C GLU A 590 1.48 44.03 33.97
N ILE A 591 0.92 42.85 33.73
CA ILE A 591 0.01 42.19 34.68
C ILE A 591 0.30 40.70 34.73
N GLU A 592 -0.10 40.07 35.81
CA GLU A 592 -0.12 38.63 35.97
C GLU A 592 -1.37 38.03 35.34
N VAL A 593 -1.22 36.97 34.56
CA VAL A 593 -2.33 36.23 33.95
C VAL A 593 -2.20 34.76 34.32
N ARG A 594 -3.27 34.17 34.87
CA ARG A 594 -3.40 32.73 35.05
C ARG A 594 -4.56 32.22 34.20
N ARG A 595 -4.28 31.21 33.37
CA ARG A 595 -5.27 30.58 32.49
C ARG A 595 -5.51 29.13 32.88
N GLN A 596 -6.78 28.77 32.96
CA GLN A 596 -7.23 27.38 33.04
C GLN A 596 -8.24 27.16 31.92
N SER A 597 -8.19 26.03 31.23
CA SER A 597 -9.14 25.72 30.17
C SER A 597 -9.62 24.29 30.26
N VAL A 598 -10.90 24.08 29.95
CA VAL A 598 -11.48 22.78 29.70
C VAL A 598 -12.29 22.85 28.41
N GLY A 599 -12.16 21.83 27.57
CA GLY A 599 -12.87 21.73 26.29
C GLY A 599 -13.32 20.32 26.00
N ALA A 600 -14.41 20.21 25.26
CA ALA A 600 -14.92 18.96 24.70
C ALA A 600 -15.17 19.15 23.21
N GLY A 601 -14.91 18.09 22.44
CA GLY A 601 -15.01 18.15 20.99
C GLY A 601 -15.51 16.85 20.38
N VAL A 602 -16.03 16.98 19.16
CA VAL A 602 -16.54 15.90 18.33
C VAL A 602 -15.91 16.03 16.96
N ALA A 603 -15.30 14.96 16.47
CA ALA A 603 -14.71 14.93 15.14
C ALA A 603 -15.24 13.77 14.28
N THR A 604 -15.21 13.98 12.97
CA THR A 604 -15.54 12.96 11.96
C THR A 604 -14.63 13.12 10.75
N ASN A 605 -14.51 12.06 9.95
CA ASN A 605 -13.77 12.09 8.69
C ASN A 605 -14.74 12.21 7.51
N VAL A 606 -14.43 13.11 6.58
CA VAL A 606 -15.11 13.29 5.29
C VAL A 606 -14.06 13.12 4.20
N GLY A 607 -14.01 11.94 3.60
CA GLY A 607 -12.89 11.55 2.74
C GLY A 607 -11.57 11.53 3.51
N PHE A 608 -10.57 12.27 3.01
CA PHE A 608 -9.26 12.44 3.65
C PHE A 608 -9.17 13.66 4.58
N ALA A 609 -10.28 14.37 4.80
CA ALA A 609 -10.33 15.51 5.68
C ALA A 609 -10.98 15.14 7.03
N ARG A 610 -10.41 15.58 8.14
CA ARG A 610 -11.04 15.50 9.46
C ARG A 610 -11.65 16.83 9.82
N VAL A 611 -12.91 16.80 10.22
CA VAL A 611 -13.66 17.95 10.72
C VAL A 611 -13.86 17.79 12.22
N LEU A 612 -13.37 18.75 13.01
CA LEU A 612 -13.52 18.85 14.46
C LEU A 612 -14.39 20.05 14.81
N VAL A 613 -15.37 19.84 15.68
CA VAL A 613 -16.10 20.90 16.38
C VAL A 613 -15.80 20.79 17.86
N GLU A 614 -15.31 21.87 18.46
CA GLU A 614 -14.91 21.92 19.87
C GLU A 614 -15.60 23.10 20.57
N ALA A 615 -16.05 22.86 21.80
CA ALA A 615 -16.57 23.87 22.71
C ALA A 615 -15.78 23.81 24.01
N GLY A 616 -15.39 24.97 24.54
CA GLY A 616 -14.60 25.05 25.76
C GLY A 616 -14.90 26.28 26.58
N VAL A 617 -14.36 26.26 27.80
CA VAL A 617 -14.44 27.35 28.77
C VAL A 617 -13.03 27.60 29.31
N ASN A 618 -12.60 28.87 29.28
CA ASN A 618 -11.40 29.34 29.92
C ASN A 618 -11.77 30.12 31.18
N ARG A 619 -11.03 29.93 32.29
CA ARG A 619 -10.98 30.85 33.42
C ARG A 619 -9.71 31.68 33.31
N LEU A 620 -9.86 33.00 33.30
CA LEU A 620 -8.76 33.96 33.21
C LEU A 620 -8.72 34.80 34.48
N ASP A 621 -7.69 34.61 35.31
CA ASP A 621 -7.43 35.43 36.50
C ASP A 621 -6.37 36.50 36.20
N PHE A 622 -6.56 37.71 36.73
CA PHE A 622 -5.64 38.82 36.55
C PHE A 622 -5.09 39.35 37.88
N GLY A 623 -3.79 39.64 37.91
CA GLY A 623 -3.08 40.18 39.06
C GLY A 623 -2.18 41.36 38.69
N ARG A 624 -1.80 42.16 39.69
CA ARG A 624 -0.77 43.21 39.52
C ARG A 624 0.62 42.61 39.72
N THR A 625 1.58 43.03 38.90
CA THR A 625 3.01 42.82 39.16
C THR A 625 3.58 43.98 39.98
N GLY A 626 4.87 43.87 40.35
CA GLY A 626 5.60 44.98 40.97
C GLY A 626 5.81 46.20 40.07
N SER A 627 5.56 46.08 38.75
CA SER A 627 5.74 47.16 37.77
C SER A 627 4.40 47.78 37.30
N THR A 628 3.25 47.17 37.62
CA THR A 628 1.93 47.68 37.23
C THR A 628 1.65 49.06 37.82
N SER A 629 1.31 50.02 36.97
CA SER A 629 0.99 51.40 37.36
C SER A 629 -0.17 51.45 38.34
N ARG A 630 -0.16 52.41 39.27
CA ARG A 630 -1.30 52.66 40.17
C ARG A 630 -2.56 53.07 39.39
N GLY A 631 -2.42 53.77 38.26
CA GLY A 631 -3.53 54.16 37.39
C GLY A 631 -4.02 53.06 36.42
N PHE A 632 -3.40 51.88 36.44
CA PHE A 632 -3.86 50.76 35.61
C PHE A 632 -5.04 50.04 36.25
N VAL A 633 -6.17 50.00 35.54
CA VAL A 633 -7.36 49.22 35.93
C VAL A 633 -7.19 47.81 35.40
N LEU A 634 -7.17 46.81 36.30
CA LEU A 634 -7.08 45.41 35.90
C LEU A 634 -8.35 44.99 35.12
N PRO A 635 -8.22 44.07 34.15
CA PRO A 635 -9.39 43.36 33.62
C PRO A 635 -10.10 42.59 34.73
N SER A 636 -11.41 42.45 34.60
CA SER A 636 -12.20 41.58 35.47
C SER A 636 -11.83 40.12 35.24
N ASP A 637 -11.63 39.39 36.34
CA ASP A 637 -11.60 37.94 36.35
C ASP A 637 -12.86 37.40 35.65
N THR A 638 -12.67 36.55 34.63
CA THR A 638 -13.77 36.17 33.73
C THR A 638 -13.73 34.70 33.36
N PHE A 639 -14.91 34.19 33.00
CA PHE A 639 -15.05 32.99 32.20
C PHE A 639 -15.24 33.38 30.73
N GLU A 640 -14.44 32.76 29.87
CA GLU A 640 -14.53 32.89 28.42
C GLU A 640 -15.01 31.56 27.83
N GLY A 641 -16.19 31.55 27.22
CA GLY A 641 -16.59 30.43 26.38
C GLY A 641 -15.95 30.54 24.99
N VAL A 642 -15.58 29.42 24.41
CA VAL A 642 -14.94 29.34 23.09
C VAL A 642 -15.61 28.23 22.27
N ALA A 643 -15.94 28.53 21.02
CA ALA A 643 -16.33 27.55 20.02
C ALA A 643 -15.31 27.56 18.88
N LYS A 644 -14.89 26.37 18.44
CA LYS A 644 -13.91 26.19 17.37
C LYS A 644 -14.42 25.15 16.37
N VAL A 645 -14.25 25.44 15.09
CA VAL A 645 -14.39 24.48 13.99
C VAL A 645 -13.06 24.40 13.28
N GLU A 646 -12.59 23.18 13.04
CA GLU A 646 -11.32 22.90 12.38
C GLU A 646 -11.48 21.81 11.33
N CYS A 647 -10.89 22.03 10.17
CA CYS A 647 -10.78 21.08 9.09
C CYS A 647 -9.29 20.87 8.81
N SER A 648 -8.86 19.60 8.78
CA SER A 648 -7.48 19.21 8.52
C SER A 648 -7.42 18.14 7.44
N ALA A 649 -6.48 18.22 6.52
CA ALA A 649 -6.32 17.25 5.44
C ALA A 649 -4.85 17.07 5.08
N ALA A 650 -4.46 15.84 4.72
CA ALA A 650 -3.15 15.52 4.17
C ALA A 650 -3.22 15.38 2.64
N VAL A 651 -2.33 16.06 1.92
CA VAL A 651 -2.23 16.06 0.46
C VAL A 651 -0.77 15.87 0.06
N GLY A 652 -0.38 14.61 -0.20
CA GLY A 652 1.01 14.25 -0.46
C GLY A 652 1.90 14.57 0.75
N ASP A 653 2.99 15.30 0.52
CA ASP A 653 3.91 15.80 1.55
C ASP A 653 3.37 17.02 2.33
N ALA A 654 2.19 17.54 1.97
CA ALA A 654 1.60 18.72 2.57
C ALA A 654 0.45 18.39 3.52
N SER A 655 0.30 19.18 4.58
CA SER A 655 -0.87 19.20 5.47
C SER A 655 -1.54 20.56 5.41
N LEU A 656 -2.85 20.58 5.21
CA LEU A 656 -3.68 21.78 5.17
C LEU A 656 -4.55 21.84 6.42
N ILE A 657 -4.58 22.99 7.09
CA ILE A 657 -5.43 23.24 8.25
C ILE A 657 -6.21 24.53 8.02
N LEU A 658 -7.53 24.45 8.17
CA LEU A 658 -8.44 25.58 8.17
C LEU A 658 -9.21 25.58 9.48
N SER A 659 -9.21 26.68 10.22
CA SER A 659 -10.01 26.79 11.44
C SER A 659 -10.65 28.15 11.60
N GLY A 660 -11.81 28.14 12.26
CA GLY A 660 -12.51 29.33 12.72
C GLY A 660 -12.87 29.16 14.18
N GLN A 661 -12.62 30.19 14.97
CA GLN A 661 -12.94 30.22 16.40
C GLN A 661 -13.64 31.51 16.77
N ALA A 662 -14.55 31.41 17.73
CA ALA A 662 -15.26 32.52 18.33
C ALA A 662 -15.26 32.38 19.85
N GLY A 663 -15.11 33.49 20.56
CA GLY A 663 -15.15 33.53 22.01
C GLY A 663 -16.10 34.57 22.56
N TRP A 664 -16.59 34.36 23.78
CA TRP A 664 -17.48 35.25 24.52
C TRP A 664 -17.10 35.28 25.99
N ARG A 665 -17.00 36.48 26.58
CA ARG A 665 -16.55 36.69 27.96
C ARG A 665 -17.66 37.26 28.83
N ASN A 666 -17.83 36.67 30.01
CA ASN A 666 -18.78 37.17 31.02
C ASN A 666 -18.15 38.32 31.80
N ASP A 667 -18.94 39.34 32.14
CA ASP A 667 -18.50 40.45 32.99
C ASP A 667 -17.24 41.19 32.50
N TRP A 668 -16.96 41.17 31.19
CA TRP A 668 -15.82 41.89 30.60
C TRP A 668 -16.10 43.41 30.60
N GLN A 669 -15.41 44.12 31.48
CA GLN A 669 -15.53 45.57 31.69
C GLN A 669 -14.34 46.31 31.05
N ALA A 670 -14.43 47.64 30.97
CA ALA A 670 -13.32 48.44 30.49
C ALA A 670 -12.12 48.33 31.47
N TRP A 671 -10.91 48.27 30.92
CA TRP A 671 -9.68 48.06 31.68
C TRP A 671 -8.53 48.90 31.08
N GLY A 672 -7.29 48.72 31.54
CA GLY A 672 -6.13 49.44 30.99
C GLY A 672 -5.75 50.69 31.77
N LEU A 673 -4.78 51.46 31.26
CA LEU A 673 -4.45 52.78 31.82
C LEU A 673 -5.68 53.69 31.78
N ASP A 674 -6.05 54.21 32.95
CA ASP A 674 -7.24 55.04 33.17
C ASP A 674 -8.56 54.39 32.69
N GLY A 675 -8.60 53.07 32.51
CA GLY A 675 -9.79 52.33 32.07
C GLY A 675 -10.19 52.57 30.60
N LEU A 676 -9.25 52.99 29.75
CA LEU A 676 -9.54 53.39 28.37
C LEU A 676 -9.68 52.24 27.36
N GLU A 677 -9.30 51.01 27.71
CA GLU A 677 -9.45 49.85 26.83
C GLU A 677 -10.92 49.42 26.74
N ARG A 678 -11.44 49.44 25.50
CA ARG A 678 -12.84 49.06 25.24
C ARG A 678 -13.04 47.57 25.47
N PRO A 679 -14.08 47.16 26.22
CA PRO A 679 -14.34 45.76 26.49
C PRO A 679 -14.78 45.02 25.23
N GLN A 680 -13.93 44.12 24.73
CA GLN A 680 -14.28 43.17 23.68
C GLN A 680 -14.97 41.94 24.29
N ARG A 681 -16.30 41.98 24.42
CA ARG A 681 -17.11 40.89 25.01
C ARG A 681 -17.19 39.65 24.13
N SER A 682 -16.98 39.80 22.83
CA SER A 682 -16.94 38.69 21.88
C SER A 682 -15.88 38.96 20.82
N TRP A 683 -15.27 37.89 20.33
CA TRP A 683 -14.19 37.97 19.35
C TRP A 683 -14.26 36.80 18.38
N ARG A 684 -13.64 36.97 17.20
CA ARG A 684 -13.55 35.92 16.17
C ARG A 684 -12.15 35.88 15.59
N LEU A 685 -11.66 34.68 15.28
CA LEU A 685 -10.37 34.46 14.61
C LEU A 685 -10.50 33.33 13.59
N GLY A 686 -10.06 33.58 12.36
CA GLY A 686 -9.83 32.56 11.34
C GLY A 686 -8.34 32.27 11.20
N ARG A 687 -8.01 31.02 10.87
CA ARG A 687 -6.64 30.57 10.59
C ARG A 687 -6.62 29.63 9.39
N LEU A 688 -5.67 29.87 8.49
CA LEU A 688 -5.28 28.96 7.41
C LEU A 688 -3.80 28.61 7.60
N ALA A 689 -3.45 27.34 7.62
CA ALA A 689 -2.06 26.89 7.69
C ALA A 689 -1.77 25.79 6.67
N VAL A 690 -0.57 25.85 6.11
CA VAL A 690 -0.01 24.84 5.19
C VAL A 690 1.34 24.44 5.74
N VAL A 691 1.55 23.14 5.90
CA VAL A 691 2.82 22.56 6.33
C VAL A 691 3.30 21.62 5.22
N TRP A 692 4.56 21.70 4.83
CA TRP A 692 5.19 20.81 3.86
C TRP A 692 6.53 20.33 4.42
N GLU A 693 6.78 19.02 4.38
CA GLU A 693 7.99 18.45 4.96
C GLU A 693 8.55 17.32 4.10
N ARG A 694 9.85 17.37 3.78
CA ARG A 694 10.51 16.38 2.92
C ARG A 694 11.95 16.08 3.37
N SER A 695 12.39 14.84 3.16
CA SER A 695 13.82 14.49 3.26
C SER A 695 14.53 14.88 1.99
N LEU A 696 15.59 15.70 2.07
CA LEU A 696 16.40 16.03 0.89
C LEU A 696 17.38 14.90 0.54
N PHE A 697 17.93 14.26 1.57
CA PHE A 697 18.81 13.10 1.52
C PHE A 697 18.71 12.36 2.87
N PRO A 698 19.25 11.14 3.02
CA PRO A 698 19.08 10.37 4.26
C PRO A 698 19.43 11.20 5.50
N LEU A 699 18.49 11.26 6.45
CA LEU A 699 18.60 11.97 7.74
C LEU A 699 18.62 13.52 7.68
N ALA A 700 18.53 14.13 6.49
CA ALA A 700 18.38 15.58 6.34
C ALA A 700 16.95 15.98 5.97
N ARG A 701 16.35 16.84 6.79
CA ARG A 701 14.95 17.23 6.73
C ARG A 701 14.79 18.70 6.40
N LEU A 702 13.97 18.99 5.40
CA LEU A 702 13.45 20.32 5.11
C LEU A 702 11.99 20.40 5.56
N HIS A 703 11.68 21.38 6.40
CA HIS A 703 10.33 21.71 6.86
C HIS A 703 10.00 23.13 6.44
N LEU A 704 8.87 23.32 5.76
CA LEU A 704 8.33 24.62 5.38
C LEU A 704 6.92 24.73 5.92
N ASP A 705 6.59 25.85 6.55
CA ASP A 705 5.22 26.14 6.93
C ASP A 705 4.84 27.59 6.62
N GLY A 706 3.56 27.79 6.36
CA GLY A 706 2.96 29.10 6.23
C GLY A 706 1.62 29.13 6.92
N GLU A 707 1.34 30.19 7.66
CA GLU A 707 0.04 30.42 8.27
C GLU A 707 -0.42 31.87 8.18
N VAL A 708 -1.73 32.05 8.04
CA VAL A 708 -2.39 33.35 8.04
C VAL A 708 -3.50 33.31 9.06
N LEU A 709 -3.49 34.30 9.96
CA LEU A 709 -4.49 34.51 10.99
C LEU A 709 -5.11 35.89 10.80
N ALA A 710 -6.43 35.96 10.92
CA ALA A 710 -7.16 37.22 10.83
C ALA A 710 -8.40 37.16 11.73
N GLY A 711 -8.65 38.22 12.48
CA GLY A 711 -9.79 38.29 13.37
C GLY A 711 -10.42 39.67 13.45
N SER A 712 -11.44 39.75 14.30
CA SER A 712 -12.19 40.97 14.57
C SER A 712 -12.51 41.04 16.06
N SER A 713 -12.56 42.26 16.60
CA SER A 713 -12.85 42.51 18.02
C SER A 713 -11.85 41.79 18.94
N LEU A 714 -10.58 41.71 18.54
CA LEU A 714 -9.51 41.10 19.31
C LEU A 714 -8.94 42.09 20.31
N ASP A 715 -8.51 41.58 21.46
CA ASP A 715 -7.68 42.29 22.44
C ASP A 715 -6.42 41.49 22.76
N ARG A 716 -5.58 41.99 23.67
CA ARG A 716 -4.30 41.33 24.00
C ARG A 716 -4.41 39.90 24.52
N PHE A 717 -5.60 39.44 24.92
CA PHE A 717 -5.82 38.09 25.45
C PHE A 717 -6.44 37.14 24.41
N SER A 718 -7.02 37.66 23.32
CA SER A 718 -7.55 36.86 22.20
C SER A 718 -6.72 36.96 20.90
N ALA A 719 -5.84 37.95 20.79
CA ALA A 719 -5.01 38.16 19.62
C ALA A 719 -3.97 37.03 19.41
N PRO A 720 -3.69 36.63 18.15
CA PRO A 720 -2.68 35.64 17.78
C PRO A 720 -1.25 36.19 17.87
N SER A 721 -0.84 36.63 19.05
CA SER A 721 0.49 37.18 19.26
C SER A 721 1.57 36.08 19.18
N PRO A 722 2.71 36.32 18.52
CA PRO A 722 3.85 35.42 18.59
C PRO A 722 4.24 35.20 20.05
N ALA A 723 4.25 33.95 20.48
CA ALA A 723 4.61 33.58 21.84
C ALA A 723 5.17 32.16 21.88
N ARG A 724 6.10 31.92 22.80
CA ARG A 724 6.78 30.62 22.91
C ARG A 724 5.83 29.47 23.27
N PHE A 725 4.88 29.73 24.17
CA PHE A 725 3.84 28.79 24.59
C PHE A 725 2.48 29.09 23.92
N GLY A 726 2.47 29.96 22.91
CA GLY A 726 1.27 30.35 22.16
C GLY A 726 1.07 29.52 20.89
N GLY A 727 -0.04 29.78 20.20
CA GLY A 727 -0.39 29.08 18.97
C GLY A 727 0.44 29.46 17.74
N VAL A 728 1.24 30.53 17.81
CA VAL A 728 2.08 31.04 16.73
C VAL A 728 3.48 31.33 17.27
N ARG A 729 4.52 30.81 16.61
CA ARG A 729 5.93 31.03 16.97
C ARG A 729 6.68 31.58 15.77
N ILE A 730 7.49 32.61 15.99
CA ILE A 730 8.51 33.07 15.03
C ILE A 730 9.84 32.97 15.76
N VAL A 731 10.81 32.27 15.17
CA VAL A 731 12.11 32.02 15.82
C VAL A 731 12.78 33.35 16.21
N GLY A 732 13.32 33.42 17.43
CA GLY A 732 13.98 34.61 17.96
C GLY A 732 13.07 35.79 18.34
N ILE A 733 11.77 35.77 18.01
CA ILE A 733 10.83 36.82 18.42
C ILE A 733 10.32 36.53 19.83
N ALA A 734 10.47 37.51 20.72
CA ALA A 734 10.03 37.39 22.11
C ALA A 734 8.50 37.43 22.21
N SER A 735 7.98 36.81 23.27
CA SER A 735 6.54 36.74 23.51
C SER A 735 5.92 38.14 23.69
N ASN A 736 4.71 38.36 23.14
CA ASN A 736 3.89 39.58 23.30
C ASN A 736 4.50 40.90 22.77
N GLN A 737 5.50 40.85 21.87
CA GLN A 737 6.07 42.08 21.26
C GLN A 737 5.11 42.81 20.30
N VAL A 738 4.12 42.10 19.78
CA VAL A 738 3.04 42.65 18.95
C VAL A 738 1.73 41.99 19.38
N VAL A 739 0.62 42.73 19.21
CA VAL A 739 -0.73 42.24 19.47
C VAL A 739 -1.57 42.38 18.21
N PRO A 740 -1.33 41.54 17.19
CA PRO A 740 -1.92 41.75 15.88
C PRO A 740 -3.39 41.31 15.82
N ASP A 741 -4.20 41.97 14.99
CA ASP A 741 -5.51 41.45 14.57
C ASP A 741 -5.41 40.63 13.27
N ARG A 742 -4.31 40.81 12.52
CA ARG A 742 -3.91 39.98 11.37
C ARG A 742 -2.42 39.69 11.41
N LEU A 743 -2.07 38.43 11.16
CA LEU A 743 -0.70 37.96 11.17
C LEU A 743 -0.52 36.93 10.06
N ALA A 744 0.44 37.16 9.18
CA ALA A 744 0.93 36.15 8.25
C ALA A 744 2.33 35.72 8.69
N VAL A 745 2.61 34.42 8.74
CA VAL A 745 3.90 33.86 9.11
C VAL A 745 4.30 32.82 8.08
N THR A 746 5.58 32.77 7.76
CA THR A 746 6.22 31.70 7.01
C THR A 746 7.48 31.27 7.75
N ARG A 747 7.72 29.98 7.85
CA ARG A 747 8.94 29.46 8.47
C ARG A 747 9.55 28.37 7.61
N ALA A 748 10.86 28.28 7.72
CA ALA A 748 11.64 27.23 7.12
C ALA A 748 12.60 26.68 8.16
N SER A 749 12.77 25.37 8.21
CA SER A 749 13.86 24.76 8.95
C SER A 749 14.55 23.67 8.16
N LEU A 750 15.88 23.63 8.25
CA LEU A 750 16.72 22.61 7.65
C LEU A 750 17.51 21.94 8.77
N ALA A 751 17.26 20.66 8.97
CA ALA A 751 17.91 19.87 10.00
C ALA A 751 18.74 18.76 9.38
N PHE A 752 19.98 18.60 9.82
CA PHE A 752 20.93 17.65 9.23
C PHE A 752 21.90 17.10 10.30
N PRO A 753 22.32 15.83 10.18
CA PRO A 753 23.32 15.28 11.07
C PRO A 753 24.69 15.89 10.75
N LEU A 754 25.35 16.47 11.76
CA LEU A 754 26.76 16.86 11.69
C LEU A 754 27.68 15.67 11.95
N SER A 755 27.23 14.72 12.77
CA SER A 755 27.90 13.46 13.07
C SER A 755 26.88 12.42 13.52
N SER A 756 27.31 11.19 13.82
CA SER A 756 26.44 10.16 14.38
C SER A 756 25.81 10.53 15.74
N ARG A 757 26.35 11.54 16.45
CA ARG A 757 25.87 11.96 17.78
C ARG A 757 25.37 13.40 17.83
N VAL A 758 25.46 14.16 16.75
CA VAL A 758 25.11 15.58 16.76
C VAL A 758 24.28 15.91 15.54
N ARG A 759 23.10 16.48 15.76
CA ARG A 759 22.26 17.06 14.71
C ARG A 759 22.26 18.57 14.85
N ALA A 760 22.43 19.29 13.75
CA ALA A 760 22.19 20.72 13.69
C ALA A 760 20.85 21.01 13.01
N GLN A 761 20.23 22.11 13.40
CA GLN A 761 19.03 22.66 12.77
C GLN A 761 19.22 24.15 12.56
N ALA A 762 18.98 24.62 11.34
CA ALA A 762 18.87 26.04 11.04
C ALA A 762 17.38 26.38 10.85
N GLU A 763 16.93 27.47 11.48
CA GLU A 763 15.55 27.97 11.41
C GLU A 763 15.54 29.39 10.84
N LEU A 764 14.54 29.69 10.02
CA LEU A 764 14.19 31.02 9.54
C LEU A 764 12.70 31.24 9.76
N GLY A 765 12.34 32.39 10.33
CA GLY A 765 10.95 32.82 10.46
C GLY A 765 10.78 34.22 9.88
N LEU A 766 9.72 34.40 9.10
CA LEU A 766 9.30 35.68 8.54
C LEU A 766 7.81 35.87 8.85
N GLY A 767 7.40 37.09 9.17
CA GLY A 767 6.00 37.40 9.39
C GLY A 767 5.66 38.87 9.17
N TRP A 768 4.38 39.14 9.00
CA TRP A 768 3.82 40.47 8.78
C TRP A 768 2.63 40.67 9.69
N ALA A 769 2.75 41.63 10.62
CA ALA A 769 1.75 41.93 11.62
C ALA A 769 1.00 43.22 11.28
N HIS A 770 -0.33 43.16 11.28
CA HIS A 770 -1.19 44.32 11.42
C HIS A 770 -1.56 44.48 12.90
N ASP A 771 -1.14 45.58 13.52
CA ASP A 771 -1.43 45.90 14.92
C ASP A 771 -1.95 47.34 14.99
N PRO A 772 -3.28 47.53 15.12
CA PRO A 772 -3.88 48.86 15.22
C PRO A 772 -3.43 49.68 16.43
N ARG A 773 -3.13 49.03 17.57
CA ARG A 773 -2.71 49.72 18.81
C ARG A 773 -1.34 50.37 18.61
N SER A 774 -0.43 49.66 17.94
CA SER A 774 0.90 50.17 17.58
C SER A 774 0.93 50.94 16.26
N ARG A 775 -0.20 51.11 15.57
CA ARG A 775 -0.33 51.73 14.24
C ARG A 775 0.51 51.03 13.15
N TYR A 776 0.65 49.71 13.26
CA TYR A 776 1.36 48.89 12.28
C TYR A 776 0.40 48.35 11.23
N SER A 777 0.63 48.67 9.95
CA SER A 777 -0.18 48.16 8.83
C SER A 777 0.29 46.81 8.30
N ALA A 778 1.61 46.62 8.20
CA ALA A 778 2.27 45.39 7.78
C ALA A 778 3.69 45.33 8.34
N ARG A 779 3.82 45.36 9.68
CA ARG A 779 5.13 45.39 10.34
C ARG A 779 5.86 44.07 10.08
N PRO A 780 7.06 44.08 9.47
CA PRO A 780 7.83 42.87 9.29
C PRO A 780 8.37 42.39 10.64
N LEU A 781 8.25 41.08 10.84
CA LEU A 781 8.84 40.31 11.92
C LEU A 781 9.75 39.26 11.28
N SER A 782 10.98 39.11 11.77
CA SER A 782 11.84 38.04 11.29
C SER A 782 12.89 37.66 12.32
N GLY A 783 13.31 36.41 12.25
CA GLY A 783 14.42 35.91 13.04
C GLY A 783 15.01 34.65 12.45
N VAL A 784 16.18 34.31 12.96
CA VAL A 784 16.93 33.10 12.60
C VAL A 784 17.25 32.31 13.85
N GLY A 785 17.40 31.00 13.74
CA GLY A 785 17.78 30.16 14.85
C GLY A 785 18.76 29.07 14.48
N LEU A 786 19.52 28.64 15.48
CA LEU A 786 20.38 27.47 15.42
C LEU A 786 20.00 26.54 16.58
N GLY A 787 19.70 25.28 16.25
CA GLY A 787 19.47 24.20 17.18
C GLY A 787 20.56 23.14 17.10
N LEU A 788 20.88 22.52 18.24
CA LEU A 788 21.73 21.35 18.35
C LEU A 788 21.02 20.28 19.17
N SER A 789 21.00 19.05 18.65
CA SER A 789 20.46 17.88 19.36
C SER A 789 21.57 16.85 19.55
N VAL A 790 21.73 16.37 20.78
CA VAL A 790 22.74 15.38 21.16
C VAL A 790 22.17 14.32 22.11
N PRO A 791 22.64 13.07 22.06
CA PRO A 791 22.30 12.08 23.06
C PRO A 791 23.04 12.45 24.36
N GLY A 792 22.27 12.58 25.44
CA GLY A 792 22.77 12.84 26.77
C GLY A 792 22.95 11.55 27.59
N PRO A 793 23.46 11.68 28.83
CA PRO A 793 23.60 10.54 29.73
C PRO A 793 22.26 9.87 30.05
N TRP A 794 22.28 8.60 30.44
CA TRP A 794 21.10 7.82 30.87
C TRP A 794 19.97 7.70 29.82
N GLY A 795 20.33 7.70 28.53
CA GLY A 795 19.36 7.58 27.42
C GLY A 795 18.51 8.84 27.25
N THR A 796 19.05 10.01 27.58
CA THR A 796 18.35 11.29 27.40
C THR A 796 18.58 11.88 26.01
N LEU A 797 17.61 12.63 25.50
CA LEU A 797 17.79 13.53 24.37
C LEU A 797 17.96 14.95 24.91
N LEU A 798 19.09 15.59 24.60
CA LEU A 798 19.36 16.99 24.90
C LEU A 798 19.20 17.80 23.63
N GLN A 799 18.37 18.84 23.68
CA GLN A 799 18.19 19.80 22.59
C GLN A 799 18.46 21.19 23.12
N GLY A 800 19.41 21.90 22.50
CA GLY A 800 19.68 23.30 22.77
C GLY A 800 19.32 24.12 21.54
N SER A 801 18.62 25.24 21.69
CA SER A 801 18.41 26.19 20.58
C SER A 801 18.62 27.63 20.99
N VAL A 802 19.14 28.43 20.06
CA VAL A 802 19.30 29.87 20.19
C VAL A 802 18.64 30.52 18.98
N GLY A 803 17.72 31.45 19.25
CA GLY A 803 17.04 32.26 18.23
C GLY A 803 17.44 33.72 18.35
N PHE A 804 17.67 34.39 17.23
CA PHE A 804 18.02 35.80 17.16
C PHE A 804 17.02 36.57 16.29
N PRO A 805 16.40 37.65 16.80
CA PRO A 805 15.49 38.48 16.03
C PRO A 805 16.27 39.39 15.06
N LEU A 806 15.91 39.34 13.77
CA LEU A 806 16.48 40.19 12.73
C LEU A 806 15.65 41.48 12.54
N ALA A 807 14.32 41.33 12.43
CA ALA A 807 13.37 42.43 12.40
C ALA A 807 12.33 42.22 13.50
N THR A 808 12.30 43.08 14.50
CA THR A 808 11.25 43.07 15.52
C THR A 808 11.04 44.46 16.11
N PRO A 809 9.83 44.81 16.59
CA PRO A 809 9.62 45.92 17.50
C PRO A 809 10.33 45.67 18.85
N GLY A 810 11.07 46.67 19.33
CA GLY A 810 11.73 46.61 20.63
C GLY A 810 13.10 45.92 20.64
N PRO A 811 13.59 45.48 21.82
CA PRO A 811 14.96 45.03 22.00
C PRO A 811 15.24 43.72 21.25
N ARG A 812 16.35 43.70 20.51
CA ARG A 812 16.84 42.53 19.77
C ARG A 812 17.72 41.66 20.67
N ARG A 813 17.08 40.86 21.51
CA ARG A 813 17.77 39.94 22.43
C ARG A 813 17.53 38.48 21.99
N PRO A 814 18.51 37.59 22.17
CA PRO A 814 18.33 36.20 21.79
C PRO A 814 17.36 35.48 22.73
N THR A 815 16.64 34.52 22.18
CA THR A 815 15.90 33.51 22.93
C THR A 815 16.77 32.27 23.07
N VAL A 816 16.80 31.65 24.26
CA VAL A 816 17.57 30.41 24.50
C VAL A 816 16.64 29.33 25.05
N GLU A 817 16.84 28.11 24.59
CA GLU A 817 16.13 26.93 25.05
C GLU A 817 17.12 25.81 25.30
N LEU A 818 16.99 25.17 26.46
CA LEU A 818 17.56 23.86 26.72
C LEU A 818 16.42 22.94 27.11
N PHE A 819 16.28 21.84 26.38
CA PHE A 819 15.26 20.82 26.57
C PHE A 819 15.92 19.46 26.76
N LEU A 820 15.40 18.71 27.72
CA LEU A 820 15.81 17.36 28.07
C LEU A 820 14.58 16.46 28.04
N LEU A 821 14.69 15.35 27.32
CA LEU A 821 13.67 14.30 27.29
C LEU A 821 14.32 12.97 27.69
N ARG A 822 13.70 12.27 28.65
CA ARG A 822 14.10 10.92 29.05
C ARG A 822 12.92 9.96 28.92
N PRO A 823 12.98 8.99 28.02
CA PRO A 823 12.04 7.87 28.05
C PRO A 823 12.22 7.07 29.34
N LEU A 824 11.11 6.81 30.04
CA LEU A 824 11.11 5.95 31.22
C LEU A 824 10.67 4.55 30.81
N ALA A 825 11.64 3.66 30.62
CA ALA A 825 11.34 2.24 30.56
C ALA A 825 10.81 1.80 31.94
N ARG A 826 9.59 1.25 32.00
CA ARG A 826 9.19 0.44 33.14
C ARG A 826 9.98 -0.87 33.01
N ARG A 827 10.88 -1.17 33.94
CA ARG A 827 11.40 -2.54 34.08
C ARG A 827 10.23 -3.49 34.28
#